data_AF-A0A8X7NBS8-F1
#
_entry.id   AF-A0A8X7NBS8-F1
#
_cell.length_a   1.000
_cell.length_b   1.000
_cell.length_c   1.000
_cell.angle_alpha   90.00
_cell.angle_beta   90.00
_cell.angle_gamma   90.00
#
_symmetry.space_group_name_H-M   'P 1'
#
loop_
_entity.id
_entity.type
_entity.pdbx_description
1 polymer ?
#
loop_
_entity_poly.entity_id
_entity_poly.type
_entity_poly.pdbx_seq_one_letter_code
_entity_poly.pdbx_strand_id
1 'polypeptide(L)'
;MGTADGHGWLAGHHSSSPPEPQYSADLASWSSFSSYMKHKARSKAVDLLVVDSGDLYDGNGLSDGFPNVPQGEPNHEQAVQGHVAGKLISLIDYDLLTIGNHELYNYSVAKDVHLNFAPRWNGRYLTSNTYIHLNQSTPNSTTTQRKPIGSQYTRFRTPHLDFHITAFGVLFNFQGAGPGIEVQDPALMVKEPWFQKALDPAVRVDVFVVAAHMPVRGDAGLDVVHQAIRKVHTDTPIVFLGGHTHVRDCRMLDDRTLAIESGRYFETFGFASVSGIRRVGEIGEGVLRFARRYIDANARSLAFHAGVQSAKDLVTDKERFIRRLMQMITRAWGLDTLHGVVPGDYYLERFHYGHNQSLLSLLSNHVLPTVVRPSHHPPTSSNPNPSLILINSFSQRHDVLSGPFTTNEQYVVSPYRDRFKFVKGVPWLHAKVLLGELNEMKSLELKESWREEDRRYGWGFIDDIFDAWQGSQWALFSKQRRSTTGGGSTFSTHGGASPTGSNVTAPAADAGLGDPVRPPPPSEPSVVEAEPEHSVTEPSPSPSHDNAATTSDAVLDAVAHAKLPSLGYKTMDGCEGEGDDTEHTPITFSPNQPTYVASYPSPLPSSDEDVVDVVFVEFIRDPILRILNELSERQGEGGRRYDASEVELWGNVTTQLLYPLYARARWQRSDPEAEIARLERVAQEAGFQRWPGEPFERAEPDAESLKNQS
;
A
#
# COMPACT_ATOMS: atom_id res chain seq x y z
N MET A 1 11.85 5.40 -15.08
CA MET A 1 10.49 4.86 -14.93
C MET A 1 10.58 3.73 -13.94
N GLY A 2 9.59 3.52 -13.07
CA GLY A 2 9.72 2.48 -12.06
C GLY A 2 8.43 2.09 -11.37
N THR A 3 8.56 1.01 -10.60
CA THR A 3 7.55 0.40 -9.73
C THR A 3 8.08 0.42 -8.29
N ALA A 4 7.17 0.42 -7.32
CA ALA A 4 7.45 0.25 -5.90
C ALA A 4 6.25 -0.42 -5.24
N ASP A 5 6.47 -1.12 -4.13
CA ASP A 5 5.40 -1.60 -3.25
C ASP A 5 4.36 -2.44 -4.01
N GLY A 6 4.84 -3.33 -4.88
CA GLY A 6 3.99 -4.15 -5.74
C GLY A 6 3.18 -5.20 -4.96
N HIS A 7 3.70 -5.67 -3.82
CA HIS A 7 3.04 -6.58 -2.88
C HIS A 7 2.30 -7.76 -3.54
N GLY A 8 2.90 -8.35 -4.57
CA GLY A 8 2.35 -9.51 -5.26
C GLY A 8 1.17 -9.25 -6.20
N TRP A 9 0.75 -8.00 -6.44
CA TRP A 9 -0.33 -7.62 -7.37
C TRP A 9 0.03 -7.81 -8.86
N LEU A 10 0.70 -8.92 -9.17
CA LEU A 10 1.23 -9.25 -10.48
C LEU A 10 0.14 -9.52 -11.52
N ALA A 11 -1.07 -9.88 -11.08
CA ALA A 11 -2.22 -10.07 -11.97
C ALA A 11 -2.97 -8.76 -12.28
N GLY A 12 -2.60 -7.64 -11.64
CA GLY A 12 -3.36 -6.40 -11.68
C GLY A 12 -4.69 -6.50 -10.93
N HIS A 13 -5.48 -5.43 -11.01
CA HIS A 13 -6.78 -5.34 -10.35
C HIS A 13 -7.90 -5.84 -11.28
N HIS A 14 -8.74 -6.76 -10.79
CA HIS A 14 -9.76 -7.43 -11.61
C HIS A 14 -11.20 -7.05 -11.26
N SER A 15 -11.40 -6.37 -10.13
CA SER A 15 -12.71 -5.91 -9.72
C SER A 15 -13.26 -4.89 -10.72
N SER A 16 -14.57 -4.94 -10.92
CA SER A 16 -15.31 -3.98 -11.75
C SER A 16 -15.63 -2.68 -11.00
N SER A 17 -15.37 -2.65 -9.69
CA SER A 17 -15.76 -1.58 -8.79
C SER A 17 -14.70 -0.47 -8.78
N PRO A 18 -15.05 0.79 -9.06
CA PRO A 18 -14.07 1.89 -9.08
C PRO A 18 -13.34 2.08 -7.73
N PRO A 19 -12.05 2.46 -7.73
CA PRO A 19 -11.22 2.80 -8.88
C PRO A 19 -10.52 1.60 -9.55
N GLU A 20 -10.72 0.37 -9.09
CA GLU A 20 -9.96 -0.83 -9.51
C GLU A 20 -9.74 -0.99 -11.03
N PRO A 21 -10.73 -0.70 -11.91
CA PRO A 21 -10.48 -0.83 -13.34
C PRO A 21 -9.41 0.13 -13.90
N GLN A 22 -9.05 1.20 -13.16
CA GLN A 22 -7.94 2.09 -13.50
C GLN A 22 -6.57 1.46 -13.27
N TYR A 23 -6.53 0.29 -12.61
CA TYR A 23 -5.34 -0.43 -12.18
C TYR A 23 -5.30 -1.86 -12.78
N SER A 24 -5.95 -2.05 -13.92
CA SER A 24 -6.13 -3.36 -14.57
C SER A 24 -4.87 -3.92 -15.26
N ALA A 25 -3.75 -3.19 -15.29
CA ALA A 25 -2.54 -3.64 -15.97
C ALA A 25 -1.76 -4.62 -15.08
N ASP A 26 -1.55 -5.83 -15.59
CA ASP A 26 -0.77 -6.88 -14.92
C ASP A 26 0.74 -6.77 -15.20
N LEU A 27 1.53 -7.66 -14.58
CA LEU A 27 2.97 -7.78 -14.79
C LEU A 27 3.34 -8.01 -16.26
N ALA A 28 2.48 -8.70 -17.01
CA ALA A 28 2.71 -8.94 -18.43
C ALA A 28 2.54 -7.65 -19.25
N SER A 29 1.52 -6.84 -18.95
CA SER A 29 1.29 -5.51 -19.51
C SER A 29 2.45 -4.57 -19.19
N TRP A 30 2.98 -4.62 -17.96
CA TRP A 30 4.19 -3.90 -17.59
C TRP A 30 5.40 -4.36 -18.42
N SER A 31 5.57 -5.67 -18.65
CA SER A 31 6.65 -6.20 -19.49
C SER A 31 6.61 -5.63 -20.90
N SER A 32 5.44 -5.55 -21.54
CA SER A 32 5.32 -5.03 -22.89
C SER A 32 5.46 -3.51 -22.93
N PHE A 33 4.79 -2.79 -22.02
CA PHE A 33 4.87 -1.34 -21.93
C PHE A 33 6.30 -0.86 -21.68
N SER A 34 7.00 -1.41 -20.68
CA SER A 34 8.39 -1.04 -20.38
C SER A 34 9.34 -1.34 -21.54
N SER A 35 9.16 -2.47 -22.23
CA SER A 35 9.93 -2.82 -23.44
C SER A 35 9.68 -1.84 -24.58
N TYR A 36 8.41 -1.45 -24.80
CA TYR A 36 8.02 -0.45 -25.79
C TYR A 36 8.62 0.91 -25.47
N MET A 37 8.53 1.35 -24.21
CA MET A 37 9.09 2.62 -23.74
C MET A 37 10.61 2.66 -23.87
N LYS A 38 11.30 1.56 -23.57
CA LYS A 38 12.74 1.42 -23.86
C LYS A 38 13.00 1.59 -25.36
N HIS A 39 12.25 0.92 -26.24
CA HIS A 39 12.39 1.08 -27.70
C HIS A 39 12.14 2.51 -28.18
N LYS A 40 11.08 3.15 -27.66
CA LYS A 40 10.74 4.55 -27.94
C LYS A 40 11.82 5.53 -27.45
N ALA A 41 12.47 5.24 -26.33
CA ALA A 41 13.62 6.02 -25.86
C ALA A 41 14.79 5.93 -26.87
N ARG A 42 15.09 4.71 -27.35
CA ARG A 42 16.13 4.50 -28.38
C ARG A 42 15.84 5.26 -29.67
N SER A 43 14.60 5.22 -30.15
CA SER A 43 14.20 5.93 -31.39
C SER A 43 14.26 7.45 -31.24
N LYS A 44 14.15 7.96 -30.01
CA LYS A 44 14.35 9.37 -29.66
C LYS A 44 15.78 9.72 -29.27
N ALA A 45 16.73 8.78 -29.36
CA ALA A 45 18.11 8.95 -28.93
C ALA A 45 18.25 9.46 -27.47
N VAL A 46 17.38 8.98 -26.58
CA VAL A 46 17.47 9.21 -25.13
C VAL A 46 17.60 7.88 -24.39
N ASP A 47 18.15 7.91 -23.18
CA ASP A 47 18.21 6.74 -22.31
C ASP A 47 16.98 6.63 -21.42
N LEU A 48 16.60 5.39 -21.11
CA LEU A 48 15.54 5.08 -20.15
C LEU A 48 16.02 3.95 -19.23
N LEU A 49 15.95 4.20 -17.92
CA LEU A 49 16.11 3.18 -16.90
C LEU A 49 14.74 2.75 -16.36
N VAL A 50 14.56 1.45 -16.21
CA VAL A 50 13.42 0.80 -15.56
C VAL A 50 13.89 0.30 -14.19
N VAL A 51 13.29 0.79 -13.12
CA VAL A 51 13.76 0.56 -11.74
C VAL A 51 12.62 0.02 -10.88
N ASP A 52 12.93 -0.86 -9.94
CA ASP A 52 12.00 -1.28 -8.89
C ASP A 52 12.53 -0.94 -7.48
N SER A 53 11.67 -0.41 -6.62
CA SER A 53 12.04 0.05 -5.28
C SER A 53 11.71 -0.93 -4.13
N GLY A 54 11.43 -2.21 -4.38
CA GLY A 54 11.22 -3.21 -3.32
C GLY A 54 9.76 -3.42 -2.90
N ASP A 55 9.57 -4.30 -1.91
CA ASP A 55 8.28 -4.84 -1.44
C ASP A 55 7.50 -5.52 -2.57
N LEU A 56 8.05 -6.64 -3.03
CA LEU A 56 7.53 -7.40 -4.16
C LEU A 56 6.47 -8.44 -3.76
N TYR A 57 6.36 -8.77 -2.46
CA TYR A 57 5.51 -9.83 -1.91
C TYR A 57 4.66 -9.31 -0.72
N ASP A 58 3.87 -10.18 -0.07
CA ASP A 58 2.96 -9.86 1.06
C ASP A 58 1.80 -8.91 0.71
N GLY A 59 0.79 -9.44 0.02
CA GLY A 59 -0.46 -8.70 -0.28
C GLY A 59 -1.37 -9.35 -1.31
N ASN A 60 -0.96 -10.46 -1.93
CA ASN A 60 -1.73 -11.07 -3.03
C ASN A 60 -1.42 -12.57 -3.20
N GLY A 61 -2.37 -13.32 -3.75
CA GLY A 61 -2.27 -14.77 -3.84
C GLY A 61 -1.09 -15.28 -4.68
N LEU A 62 -0.65 -14.53 -5.70
CA LEU A 62 0.47 -14.93 -6.57
C LEU A 62 1.85 -14.87 -5.89
N SER A 63 1.98 -14.15 -4.76
CA SER A 63 3.18 -14.21 -3.92
C SER A 63 2.99 -15.07 -2.67
N ASP A 64 1.80 -15.07 -2.09
CA ASP A 64 1.57 -15.53 -0.71
C ASP A 64 0.86 -16.89 -0.63
N GLY A 65 0.19 -17.30 -1.72
CA GLY A 65 -0.57 -18.55 -1.79
C GLY A 65 0.24 -19.80 -2.11
N PHE A 66 1.57 -19.68 -2.18
CA PHE A 66 2.50 -20.75 -2.56
C PHE A 66 2.24 -22.07 -1.79
N PRO A 67 2.48 -23.24 -2.42
CA PRO A 67 2.08 -24.52 -1.87
C PRO A 67 2.90 -24.87 -0.63
N ASN A 68 2.24 -25.42 0.38
CA ASN A 68 2.92 -26.00 1.53
C ASN A 68 3.47 -27.38 1.15
N VAL A 69 4.77 -27.45 0.83
CA VAL A 69 5.46 -28.71 0.48
C VAL A 69 6.12 -29.27 1.74
N PRO A 70 5.80 -30.51 2.17
CA PRO A 70 6.40 -31.13 3.36
C PRO A 70 7.92 -31.25 3.28
N GLN A 71 8.59 -31.23 4.44
CA GLN A 71 10.03 -31.43 4.51
C GLN A 71 10.40 -32.82 3.99
N GLY A 72 11.40 -32.89 3.11
CA GLY A 72 11.88 -34.14 2.49
C GLY A 72 11.28 -34.44 1.12
N GLU A 73 10.23 -33.73 0.71
CA GLU A 73 9.69 -33.82 -0.65
C GLU A 73 10.56 -33.05 -1.67
N PRO A 74 10.60 -33.49 -2.94
CA PRO A 74 11.22 -32.71 -4.01
C PRO A 74 10.63 -31.30 -4.06
N ASN A 75 11.49 -30.29 -4.18
CA ASN A 75 11.13 -28.87 -4.23
C ASN A 75 10.66 -28.23 -2.91
N HIS A 76 10.78 -28.90 -1.75
CA HIS A 76 10.54 -28.26 -0.45
C HIS A 76 11.33 -26.94 -0.30
N GLU A 77 12.59 -26.92 -0.73
CA GLU A 77 13.44 -25.72 -0.68
C GLU A 77 12.96 -24.58 -1.60
N GLN A 78 12.05 -24.85 -2.54
CA GLN A 78 11.42 -23.86 -3.43
C GLN A 78 10.03 -23.44 -2.94
N ALA A 79 9.48 -24.09 -1.91
CA ALA A 79 8.22 -23.74 -1.26
C ALA A 79 8.43 -22.59 -0.26
N VAL A 80 8.98 -21.50 -0.77
CA VAL A 80 9.25 -20.27 -0.03
C VAL A 80 8.36 -19.18 -0.60
N GLN A 81 7.83 -18.33 0.27
CA GLN A 81 7.02 -17.19 -0.13
C GLN A 81 7.77 -16.33 -1.15
N GLY A 82 7.04 -15.85 -2.16
CA GLY A 82 7.63 -15.03 -3.21
C GLY A 82 8.54 -15.75 -4.20
N HIS A 83 8.96 -17.01 -3.97
CA HIS A 83 9.92 -17.70 -4.85
C HIS A 83 9.45 -17.77 -6.31
N VAL A 84 8.18 -18.13 -6.54
CA VAL A 84 7.60 -18.22 -7.89
C VAL A 84 7.26 -16.83 -8.45
N ALA A 85 6.79 -15.90 -7.62
CA ALA A 85 6.60 -14.50 -7.99
C ALA A 85 7.92 -13.86 -8.48
N GLY A 86 9.02 -14.08 -7.77
CA GLY A 86 10.35 -13.64 -8.16
C GLY A 86 10.80 -14.21 -9.51
N LYS A 87 10.41 -15.45 -9.86
CA LYS A 87 10.65 -16.00 -11.21
C LYS A 87 9.87 -15.26 -12.29
N LEU A 88 8.62 -14.87 -12.02
CA LEU A 88 7.82 -14.06 -12.94
C LEU A 88 8.42 -12.66 -13.11
N ILE A 89 8.77 -11.99 -12.01
CA ILE A 89 9.38 -10.65 -12.00
C ILE A 89 10.74 -10.66 -12.72
N SER A 90 11.51 -11.75 -12.61
CA SER A 90 12.77 -11.95 -13.34
C SER A 90 12.60 -12.01 -14.87
N LEU A 91 11.37 -12.11 -15.38
CA LEU A 91 11.10 -12.00 -16.81
C LEU A 91 11.05 -10.54 -17.28
N ILE A 92 10.97 -9.56 -16.37
CA ILE A 92 10.97 -8.13 -16.73
C ILE A 92 12.40 -7.64 -16.96
N ASP A 93 12.58 -6.75 -17.93
CA ASP A 93 13.89 -6.16 -18.24
C ASP A 93 14.15 -4.94 -17.35
N TYR A 94 14.21 -5.12 -16.03
CA TYR A 94 14.62 -4.07 -15.10
C TYR A 94 16.12 -3.78 -15.23
N ASP A 95 16.48 -2.50 -15.13
CA ASP A 95 17.87 -2.04 -15.13
C ASP A 95 18.47 -2.00 -13.72
N LEU A 96 17.63 -1.71 -12.70
CA LEU A 96 17.99 -1.69 -11.28
C LEU A 96 16.80 -2.17 -10.44
N LEU A 97 17.09 -2.87 -9.36
CA LEU A 97 16.09 -3.18 -8.33
C LEU A 97 16.72 -3.05 -6.95
N THR A 98 15.91 -2.83 -5.92
CA THR A 98 16.35 -2.96 -4.52
C THR A 98 15.42 -3.89 -3.73
N ILE A 99 15.65 -3.98 -2.43
CA ILE A 99 14.92 -4.84 -1.49
C ILE A 99 14.01 -3.99 -0.62
N GLY A 100 12.81 -4.49 -0.30
CA GLY A 100 11.93 -3.89 0.71
C GLY A 100 11.98 -4.63 2.04
N ASN A 101 11.23 -4.15 3.03
CA ASN A 101 11.18 -4.81 4.34
C ASN A 101 10.39 -6.13 4.30
N HIS A 102 9.46 -6.31 3.37
CA HIS A 102 8.66 -7.52 3.27
C HIS A 102 9.48 -8.76 2.85
N GLU A 103 10.62 -8.58 2.18
CA GLU A 103 11.56 -9.66 1.92
C GLU A 103 12.39 -10.08 3.16
N LEU A 104 12.28 -9.36 4.29
CA LEU A 104 13.21 -9.43 5.41
C LEU A 104 12.60 -9.89 6.73
N TYR A 105 11.27 -10.05 6.84
CA TYR A 105 10.66 -10.61 8.06
C TYR A 105 11.07 -12.08 8.29
N ASN A 106 11.35 -12.83 7.23
CA ASN A 106 11.67 -14.25 7.30
C ASN A 106 13.04 -14.57 6.67
N TYR A 107 13.91 -15.21 7.44
CA TYR A 107 15.23 -15.64 6.99
C TYR A 107 15.18 -16.55 5.75
N SER A 108 14.19 -17.44 5.62
CA SER A 108 14.08 -18.32 4.44
C SER A 108 13.80 -17.51 3.17
N VAL A 109 12.96 -16.48 3.27
CA VAL A 109 12.63 -15.56 2.16
C VAL A 109 13.86 -14.74 1.79
N ALA A 110 14.52 -14.07 2.74
CA ALA A 110 15.74 -13.31 2.48
C ALA A 110 16.87 -14.18 1.87
N LYS A 111 16.98 -15.43 2.33
CA LYS A 111 17.93 -16.40 1.77
C LYS A 111 17.56 -16.81 0.35
N ASP A 112 16.29 -17.02 0.05
CA ASP A 112 15.82 -17.30 -1.32
C ASP A 112 16.10 -16.12 -2.25
N VAL A 113 15.83 -14.90 -1.80
CA VAL A 113 16.17 -13.67 -2.53
C VAL A 113 17.67 -13.62 -2.83
N HIS A 114 18.52 -13.86 -1.83
CA HIS A 114 19.98 -13.87 -2.00
C HIS A 114 20.47 -14.92 -3.01
N LEU A 115 19.90 -16.13 -2.98
CA LEU A 115 20.41 -17.26 -3.77
C LEU A 115 19.78 -17.37 -5.15
N ASN A 116 18.50 -17.03 -5.31
CA ASN A 116 17.70 -17.36 -6.48
C ASN A 116 17.19 -16.14 -7.26
N PHE A 117 17.01 -14.99 -6.59
CA PHE A 117 16.49 -13.78 -7.21
C PHE A 117 17.60 -12.76 -7.54
N ALA A 118 18.36 -12.29 -6.54
CA ALA A 118 19.39 -11.27 -6.69
C ALA A 118 20.44 -11.60 -7.78
N PRO A 119 20.93 -12.85 -7.93
CA PRO A 119 21.91 -13.19 -8.97
C PRO A 119 21.40 -13.03 -10.41
N ARG A 120 20.07 -13.01 -10.64
CA ARG A 120 19.47 -12.82 -11.97
C ARG A 120 19.83 -11.47 -12.60
N TRP A 121 20.16 -10.49 -11.77
CA TRP A 121 20.38 -9.11 -12.17
C TRP A 121 21.86 -8.76 -12.37
N ASN A 122 22.76 -9.75 -12.29
CA ASN A 122 24.20 -9.58 -12.54
C ASN A 122 24.82 -8.34 -11.84
N GLY A 123 24.54 -8.20 -10.54
CA GLY A 123 25.01 -7.08 -9.73
C GLY A 123 24.14 -5.81 -9.78
N ARG A 124 22.94 -5.88 -10.37
CA ARG A 124 21.97 -4.76 -10.43
C ARG A 124 20.75 -4.92 -9.52
N TYR A 125 20.71 -5.98 -8.72
CA TYR A 125 19.88 -6.05 -7.51
C TYR A 125 20.69 -5.47 -6.35
N LEU A 126 20.30 -4.30 -5.85
CA LEU A 126 21.12 -3.48 -4.97
C LEU A 126 20.62 -3.52 -3.53
N THR A 127 21.52 -3.78 -2.58
CA THR A 127 21.27 -3.80 -1.13
C THR A 127 22.47 -3.20 -0.41
N SER A 128 22.56 -1.88 -0.40
CA SER A 128 23.65 -1.08 0.16
C SER A 128 23.77 -1.23 1.68
N ASN A 129 22.66 -1.42 2.39
CA ASN A 129 22.61 -1.52 3.84
C ASN A 129 21.93 -2.79 4.38
N THR A 130 21.68 -3.80 3.54
CA THR A 130 20.97 -5.02 3.93
C THR A 130 21.86 -6.25 3.76
N TYR A 131 21.97 -7.05 4.82
CA TYR A 131 22.92 -8.16 4.92
C TYR A 131 22.25 -9.43 5.46
N ILE A 132 22.81 -10.58 5.09
CA ILE A 132 22.40 -11.90 5.56
C ILE A 132 23.61 -12.64 6.17
N HIS A 133 23.37 -13.33 7.27
CA HIS A 133 24.37 -14.13 7.98
C HIS A 133 24.28 -15.59 7.57
N LEU A 134 25.19 -16.04 6.69
CA LEU A 134 25.20 -17.41 6.19
C LEU A 134 26.14 -18.29 7.01
N ASN A 135 25.60 -19.35 7.60
CA ASN A 135 26.41 -20.37 8.28
C ASN A 135 27.09 -21.27 7.25
N GLN A 136 28.42 -21.36 7.34
CA GLN A 136 29.25 -22.30 6.60
C GLN A 136 29.79 -23.33 7.58
N SER A 137 29.35 -24.58 7.46
CA SER A 137 29.85 -25.69 8.26
C SER A 137 30.86 -26.49 7.45
N THR A 138 32.07 -26.58 7.98
CA THR A 138 33.05 -27.61 7.61
C THR A 138 32.99 -28.73 8.65
N PRO A 139 33.53 -29.95 8.38
CA PRO A 139 33.52 -31.04 9.35
C PRO A 139 34.09 -30.69 10.73
N ASN A 140 34.94 -29.66 10.83
CA ASN A 140 35.65 -29.27 12.05
C ASN A 140 35.32 -27.85 12.57
N SER A 141 34.50 -27.06 11.88
CA SER A 141 34.18 -25.68 12.30
C SER A 141 32.94 -25.15 11.59
N THR A 142 32.10 -24.41 12.33
CA THR A 142 31.02 -23.60 11.76
C THR A 142 31.40 -22.12 11.85
N THR A 143 31.43 -21.44 10.71
CA THR A 143 31.69 -19.99 10.61
C THR A 143 30.49 -19.29 10.02
N THR A 144 30.08 -18.17 10.62
CA THR A 144 29.00 -17.33 10.10
C THR A 144 29.59 -16.19 9.29
N GLN A 145 29.22 -16.09 8.01
CA GLN A 145 29.68 -15.05 7.10
C GLN A 145 28.56 -14.02 6.86
N ARG A 146 28.84 -12.75 7.18
CA ARG A 146 27.99 -11.61 6.79
C ARG A 146 28.20 -11.31 5.31
N LYS A 147 27.12 -11.29 4.52
CA LYS A 147 27.13 -10.91 3.10
C LYS A 147 26.02 -9.91 2.79
N PRO A 148 26.23 -8.95 1.87
CA PRO A 148 25.09 -8.22 1.30
C PRO A 148 24.15 -9.21 0.59
N ILE A 149 22.84 -8.98 0.68
CA ILE A 149 21.85 -9.85 0.03
C ILE A 149 21.98 -9.76 -1.50
N GLY A 150 22.11 -8.54 -2.04
CA GLY A 150 22.48 -8.23 -3.41
C GLY A 150 23.88 -7.62 -3.51
N SER A 151 24.03 -6.63 -4.39
CA SER A 151 25.25 -5.82 -4.51
C SER A 151 25.12 -4.50 -3.75
N GLN A 152 26.19 -4.03 -3.12
CA GLN A 152 26.12 -2.78 -2.35
C GLN A 152 25.97 -1.53 -3.24
N TYR A 153 26.52 -1.56 -4.45
CA TYR A 153 26.35 -0.53 -5.48
C TYR A 153 26.72 -1.12 -6.84
N THR A 154 26.38 -0.41 -7.92
CA THR A 154 26.84 -0.76 -9.26
C THR A 154 27.21 0.49 -10.06
N ARG A 155 28.05 0.29 -11.08
CA ARG A 155 28.42 1.33 -12.04
C ARG A 155 28.25 0.79 -13.45
N PHE A 156 27.63 1.58 -14.31
CA PHE A 156 27.43 1.20 -15.70
C PHE A 156 27.27 2.43 -16.58
N ARG A 157 27.29 2.21 -17.90
CA ARG A 157 27.05 3.24 -18.89
C ARG A 157 25.69 3.05 -19.53
N THR A 158 24.98 4.15 -19.76
CA THR A 158 23.73 4.10 -20.50
C THR A 158 24.00 3.85 -21.99
N PRO A 159 23.15 3.06 -22.68
CA PRO A 159 23.48 2.56 -24.02
C PRO A 159 23.47 3.63 -25.13
N HIS A 160 22.75 4.74 -24.98
CA HIS A 160 22.61 5.75 -26.04
C HIS A 160 23.43 7.02 -25.81
N LEU A 161 23.32 7.63 -24.63
CA LEU A 161 24.02 8.88 -24.31
C LEU A 161 25.37 8.65 -23.64
N ASP A 162 25.74 7.41 -23.32
CA ASP A 162 27.00 7.02 -22.66
C ASP A 162 27.18 7.69 -21.29
N PHE A 163 26.08 7.93 -20.57
CA PHE A 163 26.14 8.50 -19.22
C PHE A 163 26.69 7.48 -18.24
N HIS A 164 27.65 7.90 -17.41
CA HIS A 164 28.22 7.12 -16.33
C HIS A 164 27.29 7.18 -15.12
N ILE A 165 26.62 6.06 -14.84
CA ILE A 165 25.72 5.91 -13.70
C ILE A 165 26.48 5.26 -12.54
N THR A 166 26.37 5.86 -11.35
CA THR A 166 26.63 5.15 -10.09
C THR A 166 25.31 4.97 -9.38
N ALA A 167 24.97 3.74 -9.01
CA ALA A 167 23.69 3.43 -8.40
C ALA A 167 23.81 2.69 -7.06
N PHE A 168 22.89 3.02 -6.15
CA PHE A 168 22.75 2.44 -4.81
C PHE A 168 21.34 1.89 -4.60
N GLY A 169 21.19 0.96 -3.65
CA GLY A 169 19.92 0.34 -3.28
C GLY A 169 19.76 0.39 -1.77
N VAL A 170 18.98 1.33 -1.24
CA VAL A 170 18.99 1.65 0.19
C VAL A 170 17.61 1.41 0.80
N LEU A 171 17.56 0.64 1.86
CA LEU A 171 16.38 0.44 2.70
C LEU A 171 16.35 1.48 3.82
N PHE A 172 15.17 1.87 4.28
CA PHE A 172 15.03 2.68 5.50
C PHE A 172 15.65 1.98 6.72
N ASN A 173 15.66 2.65 7.88
CA ASN A 173 16.23 2.09 9.12
C ASN A 173 15.32 0.99 9.74
N PHE A 174 15.11 -0.09 9.01
CA PHE A 174 14.23 -1.19 9.38
C PHE A 174 14.78 -2.00 10.57
N GLN A 175 13.97 -2.11 11.62
CA GLN A 175 14.23 -2.78 12.89
C GLN A 175 13.49 -4.12 13.03
N GLY A 176 12.60 -4.47 12.10
CA GLY A 176 11.78 -5.68 12.14
C GLY A 176 12.39 -6.90 11.45
N ALA A 177 13.68 -6.87 11.11
CA ALA A 177 14.32 -7.94 10.35
C ALA A 177 14.37 -9.27 11.13
N GLY A 178 14.07 -10.38 10.44
CA GLY A 178 14.09 -11.71 11.02
C GLY A 178 15.49 -12.15 11.50
N PRO A 179 15.59 -13.09 12.46
CA PRO A 179 16.88 -13.55 12.97
C PRO A 179 17.82 -14.04 11.86
N GLY A 180 19.07 -13.56 11.86
CA GLY A 180 20.07 -13.89 10.83
C GLY A 180 20.10 -12.92 9.64
N ILE A 181 19.27 -11.87 9.68
CA ILE A 181 19.29 -10.73 8.74
C ILE A 181 19.75 -9.50 9.52
N GLU A 182 20.51 -8.63 8.87
CA GLU A 182 20.98 -7.36 9.44
C GLU A 182 20.65 -6.20 8.50
N VAL A 183 20.01 -5.16 9.03
CA VAL A 183 19.83 -3.88 8.35
C VAL A 183 20.67 -2.84 9.07
N GLN A 184 21.56 -2.19 8.33
CA GLN A 184 22.40 -1.12 8.84
C GLN A 184 21.66 0.22 8.64
N ASP A 185 21.62 1.05 9.68
CA ASP A 185 21.12 2.42 9.59
C ASP A 185 21.83 3.16 8.42
N PRO A 186 21.09 3.81 7.49
CA PRO A 186 21.67 4.60 6.41
C PRO A 186 22.75 5.60 6.88
N ALA A 187 22.60 6.18 8.08
CA ALA A 187 23.57 7.11 8.66
C ALA A 187 24.90 6.46 9.09
N LEU A 188 24.91 5.14 9.29
CA LEU A 188 26.12 4.35 9.47
C LEU A 188 26.65 3.84 8.12
N MET A 189 25.76 3.41 7.24
CA MET A 189 26.11 2.93 5.89
C MET A 189 26.94 3.96 5.11
N VAL A 190 26.55 5.25 5.12
CA VAL A 190 27.29 6.29 4.39
C VAL A 190 28.71 6.51 4.91
N LYS A 191 29.05 6.04 6.12
CA LYS A 191 30.39 6.16 6.72
C LYS A 191 31.30 4.98 6.34
N GLU A 192 30.77 3.93 5.72
CA GLU A 192 31.52 2.74 5.36
C GLU A 192 32.61 3.02 4.30
N PRO A 193 33.77 2.36 4.38
CA PRO A 193 34.86 2.55 3.41
C PRO A 193 34.44 2.26 1.96
N TRP A 194 33.58 1.27 1.74
CA TRP A 194 33.11 0.92 0.39
C TRP A 194 32.24 2.03 -0.21
N PHE A 195 31.42 2.71 0.60
CA PHE A 195 30.55 3.80 0.15
C PHE A 195 31.39 5.02 -0.21
N GLN A 196 32.36 5.39 0.63
CA GLN A 196 33.31 6.46 0.34
C GLN A 196 34.11 6.19 -0.93
N LYS A 197 34.54 4.93 -1.15
CA LYS A 197 35.17 4.51 -2.41
C LYS A 197 34.22 4.55 -3.61
N ALA A 198 32.93 4.27 -3.41
CA ALA A 198 31.91 4.39 -4.45
C ALA A 198 31.67 5.86 -4.86
N LEU A 199 32.00 6.82 -3.99
CA LEU A 199 31.92 8.26 -4.27
C LEU A 199 33.24 8.90 -4.72
N ASP A 200 34.31 8.14 -4.91
CA ASP A 200 35.64 8.66 -5.30
C ASP A 200 35.53 9.70 -6.44
N PRO A 201 35.89 10.99 -6.20
CA PRO A 201 35.76 12.05 -7.20
C PRO A 201 36.69 11.86 -8.41
N ALA A 202 37.68 10.97 -8.33
CA ALA A 202 38.50 10.59 -9.48
C ALA A 202 37.74 9.69 -10.47
N VAL A 203 36.63 9.07 -10.04
CA VAL A 203 35.78 8.25 -10.90
C VAL A 203 34.66 9.11 -11.48
N ARG A 204 34.59 9.20 -12.80
CA ARG A 204 33.53 9.95 -13.50
C ARG A 204 32.15 9.37 -13.17
N VAL A 205 31.24 10.25 -12.75
CA VAL A 205 29.81 9.99 -12.60
C VAL A 205 29.04 11.14 -13.25
N ASP A 206 28.17 10.82 -14.19
CA ASP A 206 27.32 11.82 -14.86
C ASP A 206 25.95 11.93 -14.13
N VAL A 207 25.44 10.84 -13.56
CA VAL A 207 24.19 10.83 -12.76
C VAL A 207 24.28 9.77 -11.64
N PHE A 208 23.78 10.10 -10.45
CA PHE A 208 23.50 9.13 -9.41
C PHE A 208 22.04 8.68 -9.46
N VAL A 209 21.82 7.37 -9.34
CA VAL A 209 20.46 6.79 -9.24
C VAL A 209 20.38 5.99 -7.95
N VAL A 210 19.45 6.33 -7.08
CA VAL A 210 19.24 5.60 -5.81
C VAL A 210 17.87 4.94 -5.87
N ALA A 211 17.86 3.61 -6.01
CA ALA A 211 16.67 2.83 -5.72
C ALA A 211 16.54 2.78 -4.19
N ALA A 212 15.47 3.33 -3.65
CA ALA A 212 15.29 3.54 -2.24
C ALA A 212 13.96 2.92 -1.82
N HIS A 213 14.01 1.90 -0.98
CA HIS A 213 12.81 1.49 -0.26
C HIS A 213 12.69 2.37 1.00
N MET A 214 12.45 3.66 0.75
CA MET A 214 12.35 4.75 1.72
C MET A 214 11.36 5.78 1.17
N PRO A 215 10.57 6.43 2.03
CA PRO A 215 9.70 7.52 1.60
C PRO A 215 10.54 8.72 1.19
N VAL A 216 10.02 9.52 0.27
CA VAL A 216 10.73 10.71 -0.24
C VAL A 216 10.63 11.92 0.70
N ARG A 217 9.77 11.83 1.72
CA ARG A 217 9.57 12.82 2.78
C ARG A 217 9.44 12.13 4.13
N GLY A 218 9.93 12.78 5.18
CA GLY A 218 9.77 12.31 6.56
C GLY A 218 10.81 11.29 7.03
N ASP A 219 11.61 10.71 6.14
CA ASP A 219 12.71 9.80 6.50
C ASP A 219 14.08 10.50 6.50
N ALA A 220 14.77 10.45 7.64
CA ALA A 220 16.10 11.03 7.79
C ALA A 220 17.18 10.25 7.03
N GLY A 221 16.97 8.96 6.77
CA GLY A 221 17.90 8.10 6.04
C GLY A 221 18.14 8.58 4.61
N LEU A 222 17.07 8.92 3.88
CA LEU A 222 17.17 9.48 2.53
C LEU A 222 17.94 10.80 2.51
N ASP A 223 17.65 11.72 3.44
CA ASP A 223 18.34 13.00 3.56
C ASP A 223 19.84 12.80 3.87
N VAL A 224 20.20 11.82 4.71
CA VAL A 224 21.60 11.51 5.02
C VAL A 224 22.35 10.94 3.81
N VAL A 225 21.72 10.07 3.02
CA VAL A 225 22.31 9.56 1.77
C VAL A 225 22.54 10.71 0.77
N HIS A 226 21.55 11.59 0.59
CA HIS A 226 21.66 12.77 -0.26
C HIS A 226 22.82 13.67 0.16
N GLN A 227 22.89 14.02 1.45
CA GLN A 227 23.96 14.87 2.00
C GLN A 227 25.34 14.24 1.84
N ALA A 228 25.46 12.92 2.03
CA ALA A 228 26.73 12.21 1.87
C ALA A 228 27.23 12.23 0.43
N ILE A 229 26.35 12.06 -0.56
CA ILE A 229 26.69 12.21 -1.98
C ILE A 229 27.08 13.66 -2.28
N ARG A 230 26.25 14.63 -1.87
CA ARG A 230 26.46 16.07 -2.13
C ARG A 230 27.74 16.63 -1.52
N LYS A 231 28.20 16.07 -0.40
CA LYS A 231 29.47 16.42 0.23
C LYS A 231 30.69 16.18 -0.69
N VAL A 232 30.59 15.21 -1.61
CA VAL A 232 31.67 14.87 -2.56
C VAL A 232 31.35 15.31 -3.98
N HIS A 233 30.08 15.19 -4.39
CA HIS A 233 29.57 15.52 -5.73
C HIS A 233 28.54 16.66 -5.62
N THR A 234 29.03 17.89 -5.61
CA THR A 234 28.20 19.09 -5.39
C THR A 234 27.22 19.36 -6.53
N ASP A 235 27.58 19.01 -7.77
CA ASP A 235 26.86 19.48 -8.97
C ASP A 235 26.20 18.33 -9.77
N THR A 236 26.51 17.07 -9.44
CA THR A 236 26.09 15.90 -10.21
C THR A 236 24.60 15.60 -9.96
N PRO A 237 23.75 15.48 -10.98
CA PRO A 237 22.34 15.13 -10.78
C PRO A 237 22.15 13.85 -9.96
N ILE A 238 21.15 13.84 -9.07
CA ILE A 238 20.74 12.66 -8.30
C ILE A 238 19.24 12.41 -8.54
N VAL A 239 18.88 11.14 -8.79
CA VAL A 239 17.47 10.72 -8.88
C VAL A 239 17.23 9.62 -7.85
N PHE A 240 16.37 9.89 -6.88
CA PHE A 240 15.86 8.87 -5.95
C PHE A 240 14.54 8.31 -6.47
N LEU A 241 14.41 6.99 -6.46
CA LEU A 241 13.15 6.28 -6.65
C LEU A 241 12.79 5.65 -5.32
N GLY A 242 11.89 6.29 -4.58
CA GLY A 242 11.39 5.90 -3.26
C GLY A 242 10.35 4.78 -3.31
N GLY A 243 9.83 4.43 -2.13
CA GLY A 243 8.77 3.45 -1.88
C GLY A 243 8.41 3.42 -0.39
N HIS A 244 7.89 2.28 0.08
CA HIS A 244 7.57 1.95 1.47
C HIS A 244 6.27 2.54 2.00
N THR A 245 6.01 3.83 1.80
CA THR A 245 4.81 4.49 2.38
C THR A 245 3.57 4.42 1.50
N HIS A 246 3.67 3.75 0.35
CA HIS A 246 2.56 3.45 -0.56
C HIS A 246 1.95 4.69 -1.25
N VAL A 247 2.56 5.86 -1.13
CA VAL A 247 1.98 7.11 -1.65
C VAL A 247 2.51 7.47 -3.03
N ARG A 248 1.75 8.28 -3.77
CA ARG A 248 2.30 9.09 -4.87
C ARG A 248 2.89 10.35 -4.25
N ASP A 249 4.21 10.52 -4.36
CA ASP A 249 4.88 11.72 -3.83
C ASP A 249 6.12 12.09 -4.63
N CYS A 250 6.50 13.36 -4.55
CA CYS A 250 7.66 13.93 -5.20
C CYS A 250 8.25 15.06 -4.37
N ARG A 251 9.57 15.13 -4.35
CA ARG A 251 10.33 16.17 -3.65
C ARG A 251 11.57 16.56 -4.45
N MET A 252 11.76 17.86 -4.64
CA MET A 252 13.08 18.41 -4.98
C MET A 252 13.88 18.60 -3.69
N LEU A 253 14.98 17.87 -3.52
CA LEU A 253 15.84 18.01 -2.32
C LEU A 253 16.80 19.21 -2.45
N ASP A 254 17.18 19.53 -3.67
CA ASP A 254 17.91 20.73 -4.11
C ASP A 254 17.57 20.99 -5.58
N ASP A 255 18.22 21.95 -6.23
CA ASP A 255 18.00 22.28 -7.64
C ASP A 255 18.50 21.20 -8.63
N ARG A 256 19.10 20.11 -8.13
CA ARG A 256 19.74 19.04 -8.91
C ARG A 256 19.36 17.63 -8.45
N THR A 257 18.36 17.51 -7.59
CA THR A 257 17.97 16.24 -6.96
C THR A 257 16.47 16.09 -6.93
N LEU A 258 15.96 15.12 -7.69
CA LEU A 258 14.56 14.72 -7.68
C LEU A 258 14.42 13.41 -6.90
N ALA A 259 13.45 13.34 -6.00
CA ALA A 259 12.97 12.12 -5.38
C ALA A 259 11.51 11.90 -5.74
N ILE A 260 11.15 10.67 -6.14
CA ILE A 260 9.77 10.27 -6.49
C ILE A 260 9.39 8.96 -5.82
N GLU A 261 8.18 8.87 -5.27
CA GLU A 261 7.54 7.65 -4.77
C GLU A 261 6.37 7.28 -5.68
N SER A 262 6.21 6.00 -5.97
CA SER A 262 5.38 5.53 -7.10
C SER A 262 4.13 4.76 -6.67
N GLY A 263 3.53 5.09 -5.52
CA GLY A 263 2.30 4.44 -5.05
C GLY A 263 2.51 3.00 -4.57
N ARG A 264 1.50 2.15 -4.77
CA ARG A 264 1.48 0.75 -4.35
C ARG A 264 0.73 -0.16 -5.33
N TYR A 265 0.79 -1.47 -5.08
CA TYR A 265 -0.12 -2.52 -5.55
C TYR A 265 -0.28 -2.60 -7.06
N PHE A 266 0.72 -2.18 -7.83
CA PHE A 266 0.60 -2.07 -9.29
C PHE A 266 -0.51 -1.11 -9.75
N GLU A 267 -0.93 -0.15 -8.91
CA GLU A 267 -1.89 0.90 -9.27
C GLU A 267 -1.22 2.03 -10.09
N THR A 268 0.10 2.20 -9.90
CA THR A 268 0.85 3.35 -10.39
C THR A 268 2.21 2.93 -10.95
N PHE A 269 2.57 3.49 -12.12
CA PHE A 269 3.93 3.46 -12.63
C PHE A 269 4.54 4.86 -12.58
N GLY A 270 5.63 5.00 -11.83
CA GLY A 270 6.34 6.27 -11.69
C GLY A 270 7.18 6.59 -12.92
N PHE A 271 7.13 7.83 -13.37
CA PHE A 271 8.02 8.36 -14.39
C PHE A 271 8.72 9.60 -13.86
N ALA A 272 10.04 9.61 -14.00
CA ALA A 272 10.89 10.77 -13.73
C ALA A 272 11.83 10.96 -14.92
N SER A 273 12.08 12.21 -15.29
CA SER A 273 13.07 12.57 -16.30
C SER A 273 13.94 13.71 -15.81
N VAL A 274 15.17 13.72 -16.31
CA VAL A 274 16.13 14.81 -16.13
C VAL A 274 16.72 15.12 -17.51
N SER A 275 16.77 16.41 -17.84
CA SER A 275 17.37 16.92 -19.07
C SER A 275 18.35 18.04 -18.77
N GLY A 276 19.17 18.41 -19.75
CA GLY A 276 20.22 19.42 -19.55
C GLY A 276 21.45 18.89 -18.79
N ILE A 277 21.60 17.57 -18.63
CA ILE A 277 22.79 16.96 -18.02
C ILE A 277 24.01 17.32 -18.86
N ARG A 278 24.94 18.08 -18.29
CA ARG A 278 26.20 18.46 -18.93
C ARG A 278 27.11 17.25 -19.04
N ARG A 279 27.66 16.98 -20.23
CA ARG A 279 28.74 15.98 -20.34
C ARG A 279 30.05 16.59 -19.86
N VAL A 280 30.87 15.78 -19.19
CA VAL A 280 32.23 16.18 -18.79
C VAL A 280 33.01 16.65 -20.04
N GLY A 281 33.37 17.94 -20.08
CA GLY A 281 34.11 18.57 -21.19
C GLY A 281 33.32 19.60 -22.02
N GLU A 282 32.00 19.74 -21.84
CA GLU A 282 31.18 20.77 -22.52
C GLU A 282 31.28 22.15 -21.85
N ILE A 283 31.36 23.23 -22.66
CA ILE A 283 31.41 24.63 -22.21
C ILE A 283 29.99 25.20 -22.07
N GLY A 284 29.69 25.82 -20.92
CA GLY A 284 28.40 26.43 -20.60
C GLY A 284 27.68 25.78 -19.41
N GLU A 285 26.68 26.47 -18.85
CA GLU A 285 25.83 25.90 -17.80
C GLU A 285 24.65 25.16 -18.44
N GLY A 286 24.66 23.82 -18.39
CA GLY A 286 23.48 23.03 -18.70
C GLY A 286 22.42 23.28 -17.61
N VAL A 287 21.30 23.89 -17.98
CA VAL A 287 20.18 24.13 -17.07
C VAL A 287 19.43 22.81 -16.88
N LEU A 288 19.57 22.19 -15.72
CA LEU A 288 18.84 20.96 -15.39
C LEU A 288 17.34 21.23 -15.34
N ARG A 289 16.57 20.31 -15.91
CA ARG A 289 15.11 20.32 -15.79
C ARG A 289 14.63 18.93 -15.44
N PHE A 290 13.86 18.85 -14.37
CA PHE A 290 13.22 17.63 -13.91
C PHE A 290 11.74 17.65 -14.27
N ALA A 291 11.20 16.47 -14.55
CA ALA A 291 9.76 16.28 -14.66
C ALA A 291 9.37 14.94 -14.05
N ARG A 292 8.14 14.85 -13.56
CA ARG A 292 7.58 13.64 -12.97
C ARG A 292 6.15 13.39 -13.45
N ARG A 293 5.76 12.11 -13.55
CA ARG A 293 4.39 11.65 -13.79
C ARG A 293 4.09 10.39 -12.97
N TYR A 294 2.86 10.28 -12.49
CA TYR A 294 2.28 9.04 -11.97
C TYR A 294 1.32 8.51 -13.03
N ILE A 295 1.67 7.38 -13.63
CA ILE A 295 0.90 6.78 -14.72
C ILE A 295 -0.03 5.74 -14.11
N ASP A 296 -1.33 5.89 -14.27
CA ASP A 296 -2.28 4.85 -13.89
C ASP A 296 -1.97 3.54 -14.64
N ALA A 297 -1.99 2.43 -13.92
CA ALA A 297 -1.71 1.12 -14.47
C ALA A 297 -2.93 0.53 -15.21
N ASN A 298 -3.33 1.12 -16.33
CA ASN A 298 -4.40 0.57 -17.19
C ASN A 298 -4.07 0.65 -18.68
N ALA A 299 -4.83 -0.10 -19.47
CA ALA A 299 -4.69 -0.18 -20.92
C ALA A 299 -4.66 1.18 -21.62
N ARG A 300 -5.49 2.13 -21.19
CA ARG A 300 -5.60 3.45 -21.83
C ARG A 300 -4.35 4.29 -21.59
N SER A 301 -3.93 4.42 -20.34
CA SER A 301 -2.75 5.21 -19.95
C SER A 301 -1.48 4.64 -20.59
N LEU A 302 -1.31 3.31 -20.57
CA LEU A 302 -0.14 2.68 -21.18
C LEU A 302 -0.10 2.89 -22.70
N ALA A 303 -1.23 2.75 -23.40
CA ALA A 303 -1.30 3.00 -24.84
C ALA A 303 -0.99 4.46 -25.18
N PHE A 304 -1.53 5.40 -24.40
CA PHE A 304 -1.31 6.84 -24.57
C PHE A 304 0.18 7.19 -24.45
N HIS A 305 0.84 6.77 -23.37
CA HIS A 305 2.27 7.08 -23.15
C HIS A 305 3.19 6.34 -24.10
N ALA A 306 2.82 5.14 -24.54
CA ALA A 306 3.51 4.45 -25.61
C ALA A 306 3.34 5.19 -26.95
N GLY A 307 2.26 5.94 -27.15
CA GLY A 307 1.96 6.63 -28.40
C GLY A 307 1.43 5.69 -29.47
N VAL A 308 0.70 4.67 -29.06
CA VAL A 308 -0.02 3.72 -29.92
C VAL A 308 -1.52 3.98 -29.85
N GLN A 309 -2.28 3.46 -30.80
CA GLN A 309 -3.73 3.71 -30.86
C GLN A 309 -4.49 2.96 -29.77
N SER A 310 -4.02 1.76 -29.41
CA SER A 310 -4.67 0.94 -28.39
C SER A 310 -3.66 0.03 -27.68
N ALA A 311 -4.03 -0.45 -26.49
CA ALA A 311 -3.21 -1.44 -25.77
C ALA A 311 -3.01 -2.74 -26.55
N LYS A 312 -3.85 -3.04 -27.56
CA LYS A 312 -3.67 -4.21 -28.44
C LYS A 312 -2.34 -4.15 -29.19
N ASP A 313 -1.89 -2.94 -29.50
CA ASP A 313 -0.63 -2.69 -30.21
C ASP A 313 0.60 -2.87 -29.31
N LEU A 314 0.40 -2.99 -27.98
CA LEU A 314 1.45 -3.32 -27.03
C LEU A 314 1.62 -4.83 -26.85
N VAL A 315 0.65 -5.64 -27.28
CA VAL A 315 0.66 -7.08 -26.98
C VAL A 315 1.81 -7.82 -27.69
N THR A 316 2.72 -8.40 -26.90
CA THR A 316 3.87 -9.18 -27.39
C THR A 316 3.75 -10.68 -27.08
N ASP A 317 4.57 -11.52 -27.73
CA ASP A 317 4.68 -12.95 -27.38
C ASP A 317 5.16 -13.16 -25.94
N LYS A 318 6.12 -12.33 -25.49
CA LYS A 318 6.63 -12.35 -24.12
C LYS A 318 5.53 -12.03 -23.11
N GLU A 319 4.73 -11.00 -23.37
CA GLU A 319 3.56 -10.68 -22.56
C GLU A 319 2.60 -11.87 -22.48
N ARG A 320 2.18 -12.42 -23.63
CA ARG A 320 1.26 -13.59 -23.66
C ARG A 320 1.82 -14.76 -22.87
N PHE A 321 3.13 -14.99 -22.95
CA PHE A 321 3.81 -16.03 -22.20
C PHE A 321 3.76 -15.78 -20.69
N ILE A 322 4.10 -14.57 -20.22
CA ILE A 322 4.04 -14.20 -18.79
C ILE A 322 2.61 -14.38 -18.27
N ARG A 323 1.61 -13.88 -19.00
CA ARG A 323 0.19 -13.99 -18.60
C ARG A 323 -0.28 -15.45 -18.50
N ARG A 324 0.13 -16.30 -19.45
CA ARG A 324 -0.15 -17.75 -19.38
C ARG A 324 0.51 -18.40 -18.16
N LEU A 325 1.75 -18.04 -17.84
CA LEU A 325 2.40 -18.56 -16.62
C LEU A 325 1.65 -18.14 -15.36
N MET A 326 1.25 -16.86 -15.26
CA MET A 326 0.44 -16.39 -14.13
C MET A 326 -0.86 -17.18 -14.01
N GLN A 327 -1.59 -17.38 -15.11
CA GLN A 327 -2.82 -18.21 -15.12
C GLN A 327 -2.57 -19.65 -14.67
N MET A 328 -1.48 -20.27 -15.12
CA MET A 328 -1.12 -21.64 -14.72
C MET A 328 -0.82 -21.72 -13.22
N ILE A 329 -0.13 -20.71 -12.67
CA ILE A 329 0.18 -20.62 -11.23
C ILE A 329 -1.11 -20.42 -10.42
N THR A 330 -1.97 -19.48 -10.84
CA THR A 330 -3.28 -19.22 -10.24
C THR A 330 -4.08 -20.50 -10.11
N ARG A 331 -4.19 -21.29 -11.19
CA ARG A 331 -4.89 -22.59 -11.18
C ARG A 331 -4.19 -23.63 -10.31
N ALA A 332 -2.87 -23.73 -10.41
CA ALA A 332 -2.09 -24.72 -9.66
C ALA A 332 -2.18 -24.52 -8.15
N TRP A 333 -2.34 -23.28 -7.69
CA TRP A 333 -2.49 -22.94 -6.27
C TRP A 333 -3.97 -22.78 -5.86
N GLY A 334 -4.91 -22.97 -6.78
CA GLY A 334 -6.35 -22.82 -6.53
C GLY A 334 -6.76 -21.40 -6.15
N LEU A 335 -6.02 -20.38 -6.59
CA LEU A 335 -6.30 -18.96 -6.32
C LEU A 335 -7.62 -18.50 -6.94
N ASP A 336 -8.04 -19.13 -8.04
CA ASP A 336 -9.31 -18.88 -8.73
C ASP A 336 -10.50 -19.66 -8.14
N THR A 337 -10.33 -20.38 -7.03
CA THR A 337 -11.44 -21.09 -6.38
C THR A 337 -12.46 -20.08 -5.87
N LEU A 338 -13.67 -20.11 -6.45
CA LEU A 338 -14.77 -19.24 -6.04
C LEU A 338 -15.33 -19.66 -4.67
N HIS A 339 -15.55 -18.69 -3.79
CA HIS A 339 -16.19 -18.88 -2.49
C HIS A 339 -17.59 -18.26 -2.41
N GLY A 340 -17.88 -17.26 -3.24
CA GLY A 340 -19.19 -16.63 -3.38
C GLY A 340 -19.13 -15.41 -4.30
N VAL A 341 -20.27 -14.76 -4.53
CA VAL A 341 -20.36 -13.52 -5.31
C VAL A 341 -20.86 -12.41 -4.39
N VAL A 342 -19.94 -11.50 -4.03
CA VAL A 342 -20.20 -10.38 -3.11
C VAL A 342 -21.31 -9.49 -3.68
N PRO A 343 -22.36 -9.20 -2.91
CA PRO A 343 -23.55 -8.50 -3.41
C PRO A 343 -23.40 -7.00 -3.63
N GLY A 344 -22.36 -6.40 -3.06
CA GLY A 344 -22.12 -4.95 -3.08
C GLY A 344 -20.75 -4.65 -2.47
N ASP A 345 -20.30 -3.42 -2.61
CA ASP A 345 -18.98 -3.01 -2.13
C ASP A 345 -19.01 -2.67 -0.63
N TYR A 346 -17.98 -3.13 0.07
CA TYR A 346 -17.72 -2.82 1.47
C TYR A 346 -16.31 -2.27 1.60
N TYR A 347 -16.21 -1.00 1.96
CA TYR A 347 -14.98 -0.24 1.92
C TYR A 347 -14.36 -0.12 3.31
N LEU A 348 -13.03 -0.24 3.37
CA LEU A 348 -12.28 -0.14 4.62
C LEU A 348 -12.26 1.31 5.15
N GLU A 349 -11.95 2.27 4.28
CA GLU A 349 -11.70 3.66 4.67
C GLU A 349 -12.67 4.68 4.05
N ARG A 350 -13.45 4.32 3.04
CA ARG A 350 -14.32 5.29 2.32
C ARG A 350 -15.56 5.70 3.13
N PHE A 351 -15.99 4.83 4.05
CA PHE A 351 -17.16 5.01 4.91
C PHE A 351 -16.80 4.79 6.37
N HIS A 352 -17.42 5.58 7.26
CA HIS A 352 -17.21 5.47 8.70
C HIS A 352 -17.75 4.15 9.25
N TYR A 353 -17.10 3.65 10.30
CA TYR A 353 -17.63 2.53 11.09
C TYR A 353 -19.04 2.83 11.60
N GLY A 354 -19.97 1.89 11.42
CA GLY A 354 -21.41 2.06 11.64
C GLY A 354 -22.22 2.17 10.34
N HIS A 355 -21.60 2.58 9.24
CA HIS A 355 -22.27 2.64 7.93
C HIS A 355 -22.42 1.24 7.30
N ASN A 356 -23.48 1.03 6.49
CA ASN A 356 -23.77 -0.26 5.85
C ASN A 356 -22.72 -0.68 4.80
N GLN A 357 -22.04 0.28 4.17
CA GLN A 357 -20.95 0.03 3.21
C GLN A 357 -19.56 0.04 3.86
N SER A 358 -19.46 0.15 5.20
CA SER A 358 -18.18 0.00 5.88
C SER A 358 -17.83 -1.48 6.03
N LEU A 359 -16.62 -1.85 5.60
CA LEU A 359 -16.07 -3.20 5.77
C LEU A 359 -15.98 -3.58 7.26
N LEU A 360 -15.66 -2.62 8.12
CA LEU A 360 -15.60 -2.83 9.57
C LEU A 360 -16.99 -3.09 10.18
N SER A 361 -18.04 -2.44 9.66
CA SER A 361 -19.43 -2.77 10.02
C SER A 361 -19.83 -4.17 9.55
N LEU A 362 -19.49 -4.53 8.31
CA LEU A 362 -19.72 -5.89 7.79
C LEU A 362 -19.01 -6.93 8.68
N LEU A 363 -17.75 -6.67 9.02
CA LEU A 363 -16.92 -7.55 9.83
C LEU A 363 -17.56 -7.80 11.20
N SER A 364 -17.86 -6.73 11.93
CA SER A 364 -18.43 -6.77 13.30
C SER A 364 -19.84 -7.35 13.36
N ASN A 365 -20.73 -6.90 12.47
CA ASN A 365 -22.16 -7.20 12.55
C ASN A 365 -22.54 -8.54 11.90
N HIS A 366 -21.73 -9.04 10.96
CA HIS A 366 -22.10 -10.19 10.15
C HIS A 366 -21.02 -11.27 10.04
N VAL A 367 -19.78 -10.90 9.72
CA VAL A 367 -18.72 -11.89 9.45
C VAL A 367 -18.28 -12.60 10.72
N LEU A 368 -17.83 -11.86 11.74
CA LEU A 368 -17.39 -12.42 13.02
C LEU A 368 -18.46 -13.31 13.68
N PRO A 369 -19.72 -12.87 13.87
CA PRO A 369 -20.73 -13.70 14.55
C PRO A 369 -21.17 -14.90 13.69
N THR A 370 -20.95 -14.88 12.37
CA THR A 370 -21.23 -16.04 11.52
C THR A 370 -20.12 -17.07 11.59
N VAL A 371 -18.86 -16.63 11.48
CA VAL A 371 -17.71 -17.50 11.18
C VAL A 371 -16.92 -17.91 12.41
N VAL A 372 -16.74 -17.01 13.39
CA VAL A 372 -15.88 -17.26 14.56
C VAL A 372 -16.65 -18.07 15.62
N ARG A 373 -16.67 -19.39 15.43
CA ARG A 373 -17.40 -20.35 16.28
C ARG A 373 -16.43 -21.25 17.07
N PRO A 374 -16.83 -21.73 18.25
CA PRO A 374 -15.97 -22.59 19.06
C PRO A 374 -15.85 -23.99 18.46
N SER A 375 -14.66 -24.61 18.53
CA SER A 375 -14.41 -25.96 17.96
C SER A 375 -15.14 -27.08 18.71
N HIS A 376 -15.47 -26.88 19.99
CA HIS A 376 -16.13 -27.87 20.84
C HIS A 376 -17.33 -27.25 21.55
N HIS A 377 -18.53 -27.42 21.01
CA HIS A 377 -19.72 -27.46 21.86
C HIS A 377 -19.95 -28.93 22.23
N PRO A 378 -19.68 -29.38 23.47
CA PRO A 378 -20.21 -30.65 23.93
C PRO A 378 -21.74 -30.60 23.85
N PRO A 379 -22.42 -31.71 23.51
CA PRO A 379 -23.88 -31.79 23.48
C PRO A 379 -24.55 -31.73 24.88
N THR A 380 -23.88 -31.17 25.90
CA THR A 380 -24.32 -31.25 27.32
C THR A 380 -24.38 -29.94 28.10
N SER A 381 -23.96 -28.78 27.56
CA SER A 381 -24.31 -27.50 28.21
C SER A 381 -25.60 -26.97 27.60
N SER A 382 -26.70 -27.01 28.34
CA SER A 382 -28.02 -26.52 27.93
C SER A 382 -28.08 -25.00 27.67
N ASN A 383 -26.98 -24.26 27.93
CA ASN A 383 -26.79 -22.87 27.49
C ASN A 383 -25.28 -22.54 27.46
N PRO A 384 -24.60 -22.44 26.30
CA PRO A 384 -23.26 -21.89 26.23
C PRO A 384 -23.29 -20.38 26.54
N ASN A 385 -22.25 -19.86 27.22
CA ASN A 385 -22.11 -18.42 27.42
C ASN A 385 -22.10 -17.69 26.07
N PRO A 386 -22.77 -16.54 25.94
CA PRO A 386 -22.67 -15.75 24.73
C PRO A 386 -21.26 -15.10 24.66
N SER A 387 -20.77 -14.82 23.45
CA SER A 387 -19.38 -14.38 23.24
C SER A 387 -19.27 -12.91 22.79
N LEU A 388 -18.27 -12.21 23.31
CA LEU A 388 -17.79 -10.93 22.80
C LEU A 388 -16.55 -11.21 21.95
N ILE A 389 -16.57 -10.90 20.66
CA ILE A 389 -15.46 -11.19 19.74
C ILE A 389 -14.76 -9.87 19.37
N LEU A 390 -13.47 -9.75 19.69
CA LEU A 390 -12.65 -8.56 19.47
C LEU A 390 -11.59 -8.80 18.40
N ILE A 391 -11.45 -7.85 17.47
CA ILE A 391 -10.45 -7.90 16.40
C ILE A 391 -9.97 -6.48 16.06
N ASN A 392 -8.71 -6.35 15.64
CA ASN A 392 -8.17 -5.12 15.10
C ASN A 392 -8.59 -4.88 13.63
N SER A 393 -8.79 -3.63 13.26
CA SER A 393 -9.07 -3.22 11.88
C SER A 393 -7.89 -3.51 10.93
N PHE A 394 -6.64 -3.40 11.38
CA PHE A 394 -5.44 -3.69 10.57
C PHE A 394 -5.32 -5.15 10.09
N SER A 395 -6.15 -6.06 10.62
CA SER A 395 -6.25 -7.40 10.04
C SER A 395 -6.82 -7.39 8.61
N GLN A 396 -7.44 -6.26 8.22
CA GLN A 396 -7.98 -6.00 6.89
C GLN A 396 -7.00 -5.09 6.13
N ARG A 397 -6.66 -5.47 4.89
CA ARG A 397 -5.69 -4.74 4.04
C ARG A 397 -6.31 -4.17 2.76
N HIS A 398 -7.54 -4.57 2.43
CA HIS A 398 -8.21 -4.12 1.22
C HIS A 398 -9.74 -4.13 1.38
N ASP A 399 -10.42 -3.36 0.53
CA ASP A 399 -11.87 -3.37 0.37
C ASP A 399 -12.38 -4.78 -0.02
N VAL A 400 -13.59 -5.12 0.41
CA VAL A 400 -14.34 -6.28 -0.13
C VAL A 400 -15.29 -5.76 -1.20
N LEU A 401 -14.94 -5.97 -2.46
CA LEU A 401 -15.68 -5.40 -3.58
C LEU A 401 -16.69 -6.38 -4.18
N SER A 402 -17.71 -5.83 -4.81
CA SER A 402 -18.75 -6.59 -5.50
C SER A 402 -18.16 -7.44 -6.63
N GLY A 403 -18.73 -8.64 -6.80
CA GLY A 403 -18.22 -9.62 -7.76
C GLY A 403 -17.64 -10.88 -7.13
N PRO A 404 -16.80 -11.63 -7.85
CA PRO A 404 -16.33 -12.94 -7.39
C PRO A 404 -15.39 -12.80 -6.19
N PHE A 405 -15.72 -13.46 -5.08
CA PHE A 405 -14.81 -13.63 -3.96
C PHE A 405 -14.08 -14.97 -4.10
N THR A 406 -12.81 -14.95 -4.47
CA THR A 406 -11.99 -16.15 -4.70
C THR A 406 -10.97 -16.38 -3.57
N THR A 407 -10.22 -17.48 -3.63
CA THR A 407 -9.05 -17.69 -2.77
C THR A 407 -8.04 -16.54 -2.91
N ASN A 408 -7.91 -15.92 -4.09
CA ASN A 408 -7.06 -14.73 -4.25
C ASN A 408 -7.54 -13.56 -3.39
N GLU A 409 -8.85 -13.27 -3.42
CA GLU A 409 -9.45 -12.19 -2.62
C GLU A 409 -9.29 -12.43 -1.11
N GLN A 410 -9.22 -13.69 -0.68
CA GLN A 410 -8.86 -14.02 0.69
C GLN A 410 -7.48 -13.45 1.08
N TYR A 411 -6.47 -13.58 0.22
CA TYR A 411 -5.13 -13.03 0.48
C TYR A 411 -5.11 -11.50 0.41
N VAL A 412 -5.85 -10.93 -0.52
CA VAL A 412 -5.93 -9.46 -0.71
C VAL A 412 -6.60 -8.78 0.47
N VAL A 413 -7.74 -9.29 0.94
CA VAL A 413 -8.55 -8.62 1.97
C VAL A 413 -7.97 -8.84 3.36
N SER A 414 -7.61 -10.08 3.71
CA SER A 414 -7.19 -10.44 5.08
C SER A 414 -6.05 -11.47 5.03
N PRO A 415 -4.80 -11.07 4.73
CA PRO A 415 -3.70 -11.99 4.49
C PRO A 415 -3.21 -12.75 5.73
N TYR A 416 -3.44 -12.22 6.94
CA TYR A 416 -2.87 -12.78 8.17
C TYR A 416 -3.58 -14.05 8.63
N ARG A 417 -2.84 -14.92 9.34
CA ARG A 417 -3.34 -16.21 9.86
C ARG A 417 -3.51 -16.24 11.37
N ASP A 418 -3.76 -15.09 11.99
CA ASP A 418 -3.95 -15.00 13.44
C ASP A 418 -5.11 -15.87 13.91
N ARG A 419 -4.88 -16.61 14.99
CA ARG A 419 -5.88 -17.50 15.59
C ARG A 419 -6.74 -16.75 16.59
N PHE A 420 -7.99 -17.20 16.77
CA PHE A 420 -8.85 -16.71 17.83
C PHE A 420 -8.64 -17.50 19.12
N LYS A 421 -8.33 -16.77 20.19
CA LYS A 421 -8.22 -17.26 21.56
C LYS A 421 -9.37 -16.68 22.39
N PHE A 422 -9.59 -17.20 23.59
CA PHE A 422 -10.60 -16.65 24.48
C PHE A 422 -10.27 -16.83 25.95
N VAL A 423 -10.91 -16.00 26.77
CA VAL A 423 -11.01 -16.15 28.22
C VAL A 423 -12.47 -16.45 28.56
N LYS A 424 -12.71 -17.57 29.24
CA LYS A 424 -14.05 -18.05 29.56
C LYS A 424 -14.69 -17.27 30.70
N GLY A 425 -15.98 -16.96 30.61
CA GLY A 425 -16.80 -16.53 31.75
C GLY A 425 -16.33 -15.23 32.42
N VAL A 426 -16.05 -14.20 31.62
CA VAL A 426 -15.72 -12.85 32.09
C VAL A 426 -17.02 -12.13 32.47
N PRO A 427 -17.11 -11.47 33.63
CA PRO A 427 -18.28 -10.66 33.99
C PRO A 427 -18.55 -9.59 32.93
N TRP A 428 -19.82 -9.41 32.56
CA TRP A 428 -20.22 -8.45 31.54
C TRP A 428 -19.83 -7.03 31.90
N LEU A 429 -19.82 -6.69 33.20
CA LEU A 429 -19.29 -5.44 33.72
C LEU A 429 -17.90 -5.08 33.19
N HIS A 430 -17.00 -6.07 33.08
CA HIS A 430 -15.65 -5.88 32.55
C HIS A 430 -15.63 -6.01 31.03
N ALA A 431 -16.33 -7.00 30.48
CA ALA A 431 -16.29 -7.27 29.05
C ALA A 431 -16.86 -6.13 28.20
N LYS A 432 -17.93 -5.46 28.67
CA LYS A 432 -18.63 -4.40 27.91
C LYS A 432 -17.78 -3.15 27.66
N VAL A 433 -16.76 -2.90 28.49
CA VAL A 433 -15.88 -1.74 28.35
C VAL A 433 -14.58 -2.03 27.60
N LEU A 434 -14.25 -3.31 27.37
CA LEU A 434 -12.98 -3.72 26.72
C LEU A 434 -12.73 -3.04 25.37
N LEU A 435 -13.77 -2.95 24.52
CA LEU A 435 -13.63 -2.30 23.22
C LEU A 435 -13.27 -0.81 23.35
N GLY A 436 -13.87 -0.12 24.31
CA GLY A 436 -13.59 1.28 24.61
C GLY A 436 -12.16 1.44 25.10
N GLU A 437 -11.79 0.68 26.14
CA GLU A 437 -10.44 0.69 26.73
C GLU A 437 -9.34 0.38 25.70
N LEU A 438 -9.56 -0.59 24.80
CA LEU A 438 -8.62 -0.91 23.72
C LEU A 438 -8.42 0.25 22.73
N ASN A 439 -9.50 0.94 22.36
CA ASN A 439 -9.43 2.09 21.45
C ASN A 439 -8.89 3.35 22.16
N GLU A 440 -9.11 3.51 23.46
CA GLU A 440 -8.57 4.61 24.28
C GLU A 440 -7.10 4.44 24.62
N MET A 441 -6.67 3.23 24.99
CA MET A 441 -5.28 2.88 25.26
C MET A 441 -4.36 3.27 24.10
N LYS A 442 -4.82 3.03 22.87
CA LYS A 442 -4.11 3.50 21.68
C LYS A 442 -4.20 5.02 21.51
N SER A 443 -5.33 5.66 21.80
CA SER A 443 -5.45 7.13 21.74
C SER A 443 -4.46 7.83 22.69
N LEU A 444 -4.16 7.22 23.84
CA LEU A 444 -3.16 7.69 24.80
C LEU A 444 -1.73 7.33 24.37
N GLU A 445 -1.47 6.11 23.91
CA GLU A 445 -0.17 5.70 23.33
C GLU A 445 0.18 6.55 22.08
N LEU A 446 -0.80 6.91 21.24
CA LEU A 446 -0.64 7.80 20.07
C LEU A 446 -0.44 9.28 20.44
N LYS A 447 -0.97 9.74 21.58
CA LYS A 447 -0.84 11.15 22.03
C LYS A 447 0.47 11.44 22.77
N GLU A 448 1.08 10.43 23.40
CA GLU A 448 2.34 10.61 24.15
C GLU A 448 3.61 10.40 23.29
N SER A 449 3.51 9.98 22.02
CA SER A 449 4.62 9.28 21.37
C SER A 449 5.18 9.86 20.07
N TRP A 450 5.74 11.07 20.14
CA TRP A 450 6.77 11.50 19.18
C TRP A 450 8.04 10.60 19.22
N ARG A 451 8.13 9.64 20.15
CA ARG A 451 9.20 8.62 20.24
C ARG A 451 8.78 7.20 19.82
N GLU A 452 7.49 6.90 19.65
CA GLU A 452 7.03 5.59 19.15
C GLU A 452 6.74 5.58 17.65
N GLU A 453 6.53 6.75 17.03
CA GLU A 453 6.39 6.88 15.57
C GLU A 453 7.62 6.32 14.85
N ASP A 454 8.84 6.70 15.28
CA ASP A 454 10.11 6.13 14.80
C ASP A 454 10.18 4.61 14.99
N ARG A 455 9.58 4.07 16.07
CA ARG A 455 9.57 2.63 16.34
C ARG A 455 8.56 1.92 15.45
N ARG A 456 7.34 2.43 15.25
CA ARG A 456 6.35 1.80 14.35
C ARG A 456 6.83 1.84 12.89
N TYR A 457 7.27 3.01 12.45
CA TYR A 457 7.89 3.20 11.15
C TYR A 457 9.09 2.27 10.98
N GLY A 458 10.00 2.23 11.97
CA GLY A 458 11.14 1.31 11.98
C GLY A 458 10.75 -0.17 11.90
N TRP A 459 9.55 -0.57 12.33
CA TRP A 459 9.05 -1.94 12.20
C TRP A 459 8.26 -2.19 10.90
N GLY A 460 8.20 -1.21 10.00
CA GLY A 460 7.55 -1.32 8.70
C GLY A 460 6.03 -1.09 8.72
N PHE A 461 5.49 -0.51 9.80
CA PHE A 461 4.07 -0.16 9.87
C PHE A 461 3.83 1.24 9.29
N ILE A 462 3.11 1.30 8.17
CA ILE A 462 2.92 2.52 7.38
C ILE A 462 1.46 2.86 7.04
N ASP A 463 0.49 2.01 7.39
CA ASP A 463 -0.91 2.19 6.98
C ASP A 463 -1.45 3.56 7.42
N ASP A 464 -1.08 4.06 8.60
CA ASP A 464 -1.45 5.39 9.08
C ASP A 464 -0.84 6.56 8.30
N ILE A 465 0.32 6.35 7.67
CA ILE A 465 0.94 7.35 6.78
C ILE A 465 0.14 7.44 5.48
N PHE A 466 -0.21 6.29 4.90
CA PHE A 466 -1.03 6.24 3.69
C PHE A 466 -2.42 6.84 3.93
N ASP A 467 -3.08 6.46 5.03
CA ASP A 467 -4.41 6.98 5.40
C ASP A 467 -4.37 8.50 5.60
N ALA A 468 -3.35 9.01 6.30
CA ALA A 468 -3.16 10.44 6.49
C ALA A 468 -2.93 11.16 5.16
N TRP A 469 -2.14 10.58 4.26
CA TRP A 469 -1.93 11.10 2.92
C TRP A 469 -3.25 11.15 2.15
N GLN A 470 -3.99 10.05 2.05
CA GLN A 470 -5.27 9.97 1.33
C GLN A 470 -6.30 10.95 1.89
N GLY A 471 -6.41 11.03 3.23
CA GLY A 471 -7.25 12.00 3.92
C GLY A 471 -6.86 13.45 3.61
N SER A 472 -5.57 13.74 3.51
CA SER A 472 -5.08 15.09 3.15
C SER A 472 -5.43 15.46 1.70
N GLN A 473 -5.27 14.53 0.75
CA GLN A 473 -5.64 14.74 -0.65
C GLN A 473 -7.14 15.03 -0.78
N TRP A 474 -7.96 14.24 -0.08
CA TRP A 474 -9.42 14.43 0.00
C TRP A 474 -9.83 15.77 0.62
N ALA A 475 -9.19 16.17 1.73
CA ALA A 475 -9.50 17.41 2.43
C ALA A 475 -9.20 18.65 1.57
N LEU A 476 -8.06 18.64 0.87
CA LEU A 476 -7.64 19.71 -0.03
C LEU A 476 -8.59 19.87 -1.23
N PHE A 477 -8.99 18.76 -1.85
CA PHE A 477 -10.04 18.76 -2.88
C PHE A 477 -11.36 19.33 -2.36
N SER A 478 -11.81 18.86 -1.19
CA SER A 478 -13.06 19.32 -0.57
C SER A 478 -13.04 20.82 -0.26
N LYS A 479 -11.88 21.36 0.13
CA LYS A 479 -11.69 22.81 0.36
C LYS A 479 -11.79 23.59 -0.95
N GLN A 480 -11.14 23.14 -2.02
CA GLN A 480 -11.21 23.78 -3.33
C GLN A 480 -12.64 23.85 -3.86
N ARG A 481 -13.43 22.77 -3.76
CA ARG A 481 -14.84 22.76 -4.18
C ARG A 481 -15.71 23.73 -3.38
N ARG A 482 -15.53 23.82 -2.06
CA ARG A 482 -16.27 24.78 -1.22
C ARG A 482 -15.93 26.24 -1.58
N SER A 483 -14.69 26.52 -1.96
CA SER A 483 -14.29 27.86 -2.40
C SER A 483 -14.89 28.26 -3.75
N THR A 484 -15.10 27.30 -4.66
CA THR A 484 -15.70 27.57 -5.98
C THR A 484 -17.23 27.65 -5.94
N THR A 485 -17.89 26.97 -4.99
CA THR A 485 -19.35 27.08 -4.80
C THR A 485 -19.78 28.23 -3.88
N GLY A 486 -18.88 28.76 -3.03
CA GLY A 486 -19.13 29.93 -2.18
C GLY A 486 -18.97 31.29 -2.88
N GLY A 487 -18.44 31.32 -4.10
CA GLY A 487 -18.25 32.54 -4.90
C GLY A 487 -19.41 32.84 -5.84
N GLY A 488 -20.60 33.11 -5.31
CA GLY A 488 -21.78 33.42 -6.11
C GLY A 488 -22.66 34.53 -5.52
N SER A 489 -22.33 35.79 -5.80
CA SER A 489 -23.26 36.83 -6.29
C SER A 489 -22.66 38.23 -6.16
N THR A 490 -22.15 38.77 -7.27
CA THR A 490 -22.55 40.07 -7.85
C THR A 490 -21.66 40.33 -9.07
N PHE A 491 -22.00 39.71 -10.20
CA PHE A 491 -21.54 40.22 -11.50
C PHE A 491 -22.71 40.91 -12.18
N SER A 492 -22.63 42.25 -12.16
CA SER A 492 -23.44 43.15 -12.95
C SER A 492 -23.20 42.87 -14.43
N THR A 493 -24.30 42.64 -15.14
CA THR A 493 -24.35 42.57 -16.60
C THR A 493 -23.99 43.92 -17.22
N HIS A 494 -22.97 43.98 -18.07
CA HIS A 494 -22.99 44.88 -19.24
C HIS A 494 -22.06 44.41 -20.37
N GLY A 495 -22.66 44.24 -21.55
CA GLY A 495 -22.14 44.71 -22.84
C GLY A 495 -21.03 43.89 -23.50
N GLY A 496 -21.40 43.10 -24.52
CA GLY A 496 -20.46 42.34 -25.33
C GLY A 496 -19.74 43.13 -26.42
N ALA A 497 -18.67 42.53 -26.95
CA ALA A 497 -18.27 42.57 -28.36
C ALA A 497 -17.21 41.48 -28.62
N SER A 498 -17.36 40.81 -29.76
CA SER A 498 -16.54 39.70 -30.27
C SER A 498 -15.24 40.20 -30.98
N PRO A 499 -14.35 39.31 -31.45
CA PRO A 499 -12.89 39.45 -31.36
C PRO A 499 -12.20 39.92 -32.66
N THR A 500 -10.99 40.48 -32.56
CA THR A 500 -10.00 40.51 -33.66
C THR A 500 -8.55 40.63 -33.17
N GLY A 501 -7.64 39.84 -33.77
CA GLY A 501 -6.42 40.33 -34.41
C GLY A 501 -5.15 40.65 -33.60
N SER A 502 -4.27 39.64 -33.47
CA SER A 502 -2.82 39.64 -33.78
C SER A 502 -1.87 40.84 -33.46
N ASN A 503 -0.75 40.47 -32.81
CA ASN A 503 0.65 40.79 -33.10
C ASN A 503 1.34 42.10 -32.59
N VAL A 504 2.46 41.84 -31.86
CA VAL A 504 3.83 42.39 -32.04
C VAL A 504 4.38 43.45 -31.04
N THR A 505 5.56 43.08 -30.51
CA THR A 505 6.73 43.85 -29.98
C THR A 505 6.73 44.52 -28.61
N ALA A 506 7.76 44.12 -27.83
CA ALA A 506 8.45 44.91 -26.81
C ALA A 506 9.29 46.05 -27.44
N PRO A 507 9.74 47.04 -26.64
CA PRO A 507 11.14 46.98 -26.18
C PRO A 507 11.36 47.48 -24.73
N ALA A 508 12.64 47.49 -24.35
CA ALA A 508 13.24 47.38 -23.02
C ALA A 508 13.50 48.70 -22.23
N ALA A 509 13.90 48.45 -20.96
CA ALA A 509 14.81 49.20 -20.06
C ALA A 509 14.30 50.46 -19.34
N ASP A 510 14.39 50.51 -17.99
CA ASP A 510 15.57 51.01 -17.25
C ASP A 510 15.46 50.73 -15.73
N ALA A 511 16.59 50.88 -15.03
CA ALA A 511 16.96 50.44 -13.69
C ALA A 511 16.42 51.27 -12.50
N GLY A 512 16.45 50.67 -11.30
CA GLY A 512 16.33 51.38 -10.02
C GLY A 512 16.45 50.48 -8.79
N LEU A 513 17.54 50.63 -8.05
CA LEU A 513 17.91 49.96 -6.79
C LEU A 513 17.07 50.43 -5.57
N GLY A 514 16.88 49.58 -4.55
CA GLY A 514 16.61 50.02 -3.17
C GLY A 514 15.86 49.06 -2.22
N ASP A 515 16.61 48.15 -1.56
CA ASP A 515 16.55 47.69 -0.15
C ASP A 515 15.29 47.04 0.52
N PRO A 516 15.50 46.24 1.60
CA PRO A 516 14.74 45.02 1.88
C PRO A 516 13.57 45.17 2.88
N VAL A 517 12.53 44.36 2.68
CA VAL A 517 11.35 44.30 3.55
C VAL A 517 11.55 43.31 4.70
N ARG A 518 11.24 43.82 5.90
CA ARG A 518 11.32 43.23 7.24
C ARG A 518 10.17 42.24 7.50
N PRO A 519 10.35 41.15 8.29
CA PRO A 519 9.26 40.23 8.65
C PRO A 519 8.31 40.81 9.72
N PRO A 520 7.04 40.35 9.80
CA PRO A 520 6.05 40.86 10.75
C PRO A 520 6.22 40.25 12.17
N PRO A 521 5.71 40.91 13.23
CA PRO A 521 5.91 40.50 14.63
C PRO A 521 4.91 39.43 15.10
N PRO A 522 5.19 38.73 16.22
CA PRO A 522 4.31 37.71 16.78
C PRO A 522 3.18 38.33 17.60
N SER A 523 1.98 37.75 17.54
CA SER A 523 0.81 38.13 18.34
C SER A 523 0.68 37.27 19.59
N GLU A 524 0.65 37.91 20.77
CA GLU A 524 0.35 37.32 22.08
C GLU A 524 -1.17 37.24 22.38
N PRO A 525 -1.59 36.42 23.36
CA PRO A 525 -2.97 35.92 23.49
C PRO A 525 -3.88 36.84 24.30
N SER A 526 -5.16 36.87 23.95
CA SER A 526 -6.18 37.62 24.70
C SER A 526 -6.94 36.71 25.67
N VAL A 527 -6.85 37.07 26.95
CA VAL A 527 -7.63 36.58 28.09
C VAL A 527 -9.06 37.10 27.99
N VAL A 528 -10.06 36.26 28.31
CA VAL A 528 -11.41 36.73 28.68
C VAL A 528 -11.87 35.99 29.93
N GLU A 529 -12.33 36.78 30.90
CA GLU A 529 -12.73 36.47 32.27
C GLU A 529 -14.04 35.67 32.39
N ALA A 530 -14.28 35.16 33.61
CA ALA A 530 -15.28 34.18 33.98
C ALA A 530 -16.52 34.78 34.70
N GLU A 531 -17.64 34.03 34.60
CA GLU A 531 -18.77 33.84 35.56
C GLU A 531 -19.88 34.94 35.67
N PRO A 532 -21.16 34.62 36.06
CA PRO A 532 -21.58 33.43 36.81
C PRO A 532 -22.87 32.67 36.37
N GLU A 533 -23.05 31.54 37.05
CA GLU A 533 -24.09 30.49 37.09
C GLU A 533 -25.58 30.88 36.95
N HIS A 534 -26.36 30.00 36.29
CA HIS A 534 -27.73 29.64 36.70
C HIS A 534 -28.18 28.24 36.19
N SER A 535 -28.39 27.33 37.17
CA SER A 535 -29.21 26.11 37.27
C SER A 535 -29.87 25.41 36.04
N VAL A 536 -29.42 24.17 35.80
CA VAL A 536 -30.12 22.87 35.59
C VAL A 536 -31.47 22.83 34.84
N THR A 537 -31.48 22.16 33.67
CA THR A 537 -32.35 21.01 33.33
C THR A 537 -31.79 20.25 32.12
N GLU A 538 -31.62 18.92 32.22
CA GLU A 538 -31.27 18.02 31.09
C GLU A 538 -32.37 18.01 30.01
N PRO A 539 -32.01 17.82 28.73
CA PRO A 539 -32.10 16.46 28.16
C PRO A 539 -31.01 16.09 27.13
N SER A 540 -30.67 14.79 27.13
CA SER A 540 -30.23 13.92 26.01
C SER A 540 -29.15 14.40 25.02
N PRO A 541 -28.01 13.69 24.89
CA PRO A 541 -27.03 13.97 23.85
C PRO A 541 -27.39 13.26 22.54
N SER A 542 -27.78 14.03 21.53
CA SER A 542 -27.61 13.64 20.13
C SER A 542 -26.32 14.29 19.62
N PRO A 543 -25.28 13.53 19.27
CA PRO A 543 -24.11 14.11 18.63
C PRO A 543 -24.40 14.30 17.14
N SER A 544 -24.38 15.56 16.71
CA SER A 544 -24.41 15.95 15.30
C SER A 544 -23.15 15.46 14.58
N HIS A 545 -23.23 14.29 13.92
CA HIS A 545 -22.16 13.70 13.11
C HIS A 545 -22.40 13.80 11.58
N ASP A 546 -23.43 14.50 11.13
CA ASP A 546 -23.99 14.29 9.78
C ASP A 546 -23.24 14.95 8.60
N ASN A 547 -22.31 15.89 8.83
CA ASN A 547 -21.77 16.66 7.69
C ASN A 547 -20.71 15.93 6.85
N ALA A 548 -20.00 14.93 7.40
CA ALA A 548 -19.02 14.16 6.64
C ALA A 548 -19.66 12.99 5.88
N ALA A 549 -20.62 12.30 6.52
CA ALA A 549 -21.37 11.19 5.93
C ALA A 549 -22.09 11.60 4.63
N THR A 550 -22.75 12.76 4.62
CA THR A 550 -23.44 13.26 3.42
C THR A 550 -22.51 13.58 2.26
N THR A 551 -21.22 13.82 2.51
CA THR A 551 -20.27 14.23 1.45
C THR A 551 -19.64 13.06 0.71
N SER A 552 -19.36 11.93 1.38
CA SER A 552 -18.85 10.74 0.69
C SER A 552 -19.94 10.12 -0.19
N ASP A 553 -21.15 9.99 0.33
CA ASP A 553 -22.32 9.45 -0.39
C ASP A 553 -22.61 10.29 -1.64
N ALA A 554 -22.67 11.62 -1.47
CA ALA A 554 -22.93 12.53 -2.57
C ALA A 554 -21.83 12.53 -3.64
N VAL A 555 -20.57 12.24 -3.30
CA VAL A 555 -19.48 12.16 -4.30
C VAL A 555 -19.49 10.83 -5.03
N LEU A 556 -19.74 9.71 -4.34
CA LEU A 556 -19.89 8.41 -5.00
C LEU A 556 -21.13 8.40 -5.91
N ASP A 557 -22.25 8.95 -5.44
CA ASP A 557 -23.46 9.13 -6.25
C ASP A 557 -23.23 10.10 -7.40
N ALA A 558 -22.50 11.20 -7.19
CA ALA A 558 -22.18 12.15 -8.26
C ALA A 558 -21.22 11.56 -9.30
N VAL A 559 -20.27 10.71 -8.94
CA VAL A 559 -19.44 9.99 -9.94
C VAL A 559 -20.32 9.02 -10.74
N ALA A 560 -21.24 8.31 -10.09
CA ALA A 560 -22.14 7.37 -10.76
C ALA A 560 -23.17 8.06 -11.67
N HIS A 561 -23.58 9.31 -11.38
CA HIS A 561 -24.68 9.99 -12.07
C HIS A 561 -24.30 11.26 -12.85
N ALA A 562 -23.09 11.80 -12.68
CA ALA A 562 -22.61 12.99 -13.38
C ALA A 562 -21.38 12.69 -14.26
N LYS A 563 -21.15 13.51 -15.29
CA LYS A 563 -19.98 13.46 -16.18
C LYS A 563 -18.68 13.88 -15.47
N LEU A 564 -18.42 13.38 -14.27
CA LEU A 564 -17.18 13.60 -13.54
C LEU A 564 -16.07 12.68 -14.08
N PRO A 565 -14.79 13.08 -13.94
CA PRO A 565 -13.67 12.17 -14.21
C PRO A 565 -13.73 10.93 -13.31
N SER A 566 -13.10 9.83 -13.76
CA SER A 566 -13.03 8.55 -13.04
C SER A 566 -12.46 8.72 -11.62
N LEU A 567 -12.88 7.85 -10.69
CA LEU A 567 -12.23 7.76 -9.38
C LEU A 567 -10.78 7.32 -9.54
N GLY A 568 -9.90 7.90 -8.72
CA GLY A 568 -8.48 7.58 -8.69
C GLY A 568 -7.74 8.58 -7.81
N TYR A 569 -6.41 8.51 -7.85
CA TYR A 569 -5.59 9.43 -7.06
C TYR A 569 -5.59 10.84 -7.65
N LYS A 570 -5.63 11.83 -6.77
CA LYS A 570 -5.40 13.24 -7.10
C LYS A 570 -4.29 13.76 -6.19
N THR A 571 -3.07 13.71 -6.70
CA THR A 571 -1.84 13.86 -5.95
C THR A 571 -1.40 15.31 -5.90
N MET A 572 -1.25 15.84 -4.68
CA MET A 572 -0.51 17.06 -4.40
C MET A 572 0.79 16.71 -3.68
N ASP A 573 1.91 17.01 -4.34
CA ASP A 573 3.25 16.74 -3.85
C ASP A 573 4.13 18.02 -3.88
N GLY A 574 5.42 17.88 -3.59
CA GLY A 574 6.37 18.99 -3.49
C GLY A 574 7.02 19.40 -4.82
N CYS A 575 6.62 18.84 -5.96
CA CYS A 575 7.20 19.11 -7.27
C CYS A 575 6.30 20.02 -8.11
N GLU A 576 6.90 20.76 -9.04
CA GLU A 576 6.17 21.71 -9.88
C GLU A 576 5.18 21.01 -10.85
N GLY A 577 3.97 21.54 -10.93
CA GLY A 577 2.92 21.11 -11.85
C GLY A 577 2.18 19.83 -11.41
N GLU A 578 1.11 19.49 -12.12
CA GLU A 578 0.31 18.28 -11.86
C GLU A 578 1.15 17.00 -12.03
N GLY A 579 0.97 16.01 -11.17
CA GLY A 579 1.72 14.75 -11.19
C GLY A 579 1.02 13.60 -11.88
N ASP A 580 -0.27 13.42 -11.61
CA ASP A 580 -1.04 12.34 -12.20
C ASP A 580 -1.12 12.51 -13.73
N ASP A 581 -1.12 11.39 -14.46
CA ASP A 581 -1.26 11.40 -15.92
C ASP A 581 -2.71 11.54 -16.38
N THR A 582 -3.64 11.22 -15.48
CA THR A 582 -5.07 11.17 -15.70
C THR A 582 -5.77 12.07 -14.69
N GLU A 583 -6.76 12.85 -15.15
CA GLU A 583 -7.57 13.66 -14.26
C GLU A 583 -8.58 12.78 -13.54
N HIS A 584 -8.63 12.88 -12.20
CA HIS A 584 -9.52 12.07 -11.36
C HIS A 584 -10.42 12.90 -10.46
N THR A 585 -11.56 12.29 -10.13
CA THR A 585 -12.23 12.58 -8.86
C THR A 585 -11.47 11.82 -7.76
N PRO A 586 -11.01 12.46 -6.67
CA PRO A 586 -10.26 11.77 -5.64
C PRO A 586 -11.11 10.71 -4.96
N ILE A 587 -10.45 9.61 -4.57
CA ILE A 587 -11.05 8.55 -3.74
C ILE A 587 -11.57 9.18 -2.43
N THR A 588 -12.78 8.82 -2.05
CA THR A 588 -13.40 9.31 -0.82
C THR A 588 -12.68 8.73 0.40
N PHE A 589 -12.58 9.52 1.47
CA PHE A 589 -11.92 9.09 2.69
C PHE A 589 -12.74 9.49 3.92
N SER A 590 -12.95 8.54 4.81
CA SER A 590 -13.63 8.72 6.08
C SER A 590 -12.62 8.65 7.22
N PRO A 591 -12.31 9.79 7.87
CA PRO A 591 -11.36 9.80 8.97
C PRO A 591 -11.93 9.10 10.22
N ASN A 592 -11.03 8.74 11.14
CA ASN A 592 -11.35 8.18 12.46
C ASN A 592 -11.94 6.76 12.44
N GLN A 593 -11.38 5.86 11.62
CA GLN A 593 -11.68 4.44 11.75
C GLN A 593 -11.24 3.91 13.13
N PRO A 594 -12.06 3.08 13.80
CA PRO A 594 -11.64 2.48 15.06
C PRO A 594 -10.48 1.51 14.83
N THR A 595 -9.58 1.41 15.81
CA THR A 595 -8.49 0.43 15.71
C THR A 595 -8.97 -0.98 16.01
N TYR A 596 -9.94 -1.09 16.91
CA TYR A 596 -10.57 -2.35 17.27
C TYR A 596 -12.07 -2.25 17.03
N VAL A 597 -12.63 -3.36 16.55
CA VAL A 597 -14.08 -3.55 16.43
C VAL A 597 -14.49 -4.81 17.17
N ALA A 598 -15.77 -4.89 17.53
CA ALA A 598 -16.31 -6.04 18.24
C ALA A 598 -17.57 -6.59 17.59
N SER A 599 -17.75 -7.90 17.64
CA SER A 599 -19.07 -8.51 17.56
C SER A 599 -19.61 -8.74 18.97
N TYR A 600 -20.75 -8.13 19.26
CA TYR A 600 -21.36 -8.17 20.58
C TYR A 600 -22.12 -9.49 20.84
N PRO A 601 -22.25 -9.90 22.11
CA PRO A 601 -22.99 -11.10 22.46
C PRO A 601 -24.45 -11.02 22.01
N SER A 602 -25.01 -12.16 21.56
CA SER A 602 -26.41 -12.27 21.15
C SER A 602 -27.05 -13.52 21.78
N PRO A 603 -28.03 -13.39 22.70
CA PRO A 603 -28.55 -12.12 23.22
C PRO A 603 -27.52 -11.36 24.05
N LEU A 604 -27.71 -10.03 24.17
CA LEU A 604 -26.92 -9.23 25.10
C LEU A 604 -27.19 -9.67 26.55
N PRO A 605 -26.18 -9.69 27.43
CA PRO A 605 -26.39 -9.97 28.85
C PRO A 605 -27.33 -8.96 29.49
N SER A 606 -28.15 -9.40 30.45
CA SER A 606 -29.19 -8.59 31.10
C SER A 606 -28.69 -7.91 32.38
N SER A 607 -27.62 -8.44 32.98
CA SER A 607 -26.98 -7.95 34.21
C SER A 607 -25.47 -7.81 34.03
N ASP A 608 -24.87 -6.93 34.83
CA ASP A 608 -23.42 -6.74 34.91
C ASP A 608 -22.68 -7.96 35.48
N GLU A 609 -23.40 -8.80 36.24
CA GLU A 609 -22.92 -10.06 36.81
C GLU A 609 -23.02 -11.25 35.84
N ASP A 610 -23.78 -11.10 34.74
CA ASP A 610 -23.85 -12.15 33.72
C ASP A 610 -22.46 -12.33 33.09
N VAL A 611 -22.15 -13.54 32.65
CA VAL A 611 -20.83 -13.86 32.12
C VAL A 611 -20.83 -14.08 30.62
N VAL A 612 -19.76 -13.64 29.97
CA VAL A 612 -19.51 -13.82 28.54
C VAL A 612 -18.15 -14.45 28.31
N ASP A 613 -18.00 -15.17 27.20
CA ASP A 613 -16.69 -15.60 26.74
C ASP A 613 -16.06 -14.47 25.90
N VAL A 614 -14.90 -13.95 26.33
CA VAL A 614 -14.20 -12.87 25.62
C VAL A 614 -13.23 -13.51 24.64
N VAL A 615 -13.58 -13.47 23.36
CA VAL A 615 -12.85 -14.03 22.23
C VAL A 615 -12.05 -12.91 21.56
N PHE A 616 -10.78 -13.16 21.23
CA PHE A 616 -9.91 -12.16 20.63
C PHE A 616 -8.84 -12.82 19.73
N VAL A 617 -8.34 -12.06 18.76
CA VAL A 617 -7.19 -12.47 17.94
C VAL A 617 -5.91 -12.56 18.78
N GLU A 618 -5.08 -13.55 18.51
CA GLU A 618 -4.05 -13.96 19.47
C GLU A 618 -3.00 -12.92 19.82
N PHE A 619 -2.68 -12.01 18.89
CA PHE A 619 -1.66 -10.99 19.12
C PHE A 619 -2.11 -9.91 20.13
N ILE A 620 -3.42 -9.73 20.38
CA ILE A 620 -3.93 -8.81 21.41
C ILE A 620 -4.15 -9.44 22.77
N ARG A 621 -3.64 -10.66 23.00
CA ARG A 621 -3.75 -11.33 24.30
C ARG A 621 -3.26 -10.45 25.45
N ASP A 622 -2.06 -9.91 25.32
CA ASP A 622 -1.42 -9.20 26.45
C ASP A 622 -2.15 -7.89 26.78
N PRO A 623 -2.57 -7.04 25.81
CA PRO A 623 -3.48 -5.93 26.06
C PRO A 623 -4.78 -6.33 26.75
N ILE A 624 -5.44 -7.42 26.31
CA ILE A 624 -6.70 -7.90 26.90
C ILE A 624 -6.51 -8.29 28.37
N LEU A 625 -5.49 -9.12 28.66
CA LEU A 625 -5.23 -9.58 30.03
C LEU A 625 -4.85 -8.41 30.96
N ARG A 626 -4.10 -7.42 30.46
CA ARG A 626 -3.79 -6.19 31.19
C ARG A 626 -5.06 -5.44 31.60
N ILE A 627 -5.92 -5.11 30.63
CA ILE A 627 -7.16 -4.36 30.89
C ILE A 627 -8.08 -5.14 31.84
N LEU A 628 -8.25 -6.44 31.62
CA LEU A 628 -9.10 -7.26 32.49
C LEU A 628 -8.61 -7.29 33.95
N ASN A 629 -7.30 -7.37 34.18
CA ASN A 629 -6.74 -7.31 35.54
C ASN A 629 -6.90 -5.92 36.16
N GLU A 630 -6.66 -4.84 35.41
CA GLU A 630 -6.89 -3.47 35.89
C GLU A 630 -8.35 -3.25 36.30
N LEU A 631 -9.31 -3.76 35.52
CA LEU A 631 -10.74 -3.68 35.84
C LEU A 631 -11.10 -4.53 37.07
N SER A 632 -10.54 -5.74 37.17
CA SER A 632 -10.74 -6.64 38.31
C SER A 632 -10.21 -6.06 39.62
N GLU A 633 -9.05 -5.40 39.60
CA GLU A 633 -8.44 -4.73 40.75
C GLU A 633 -9.28 -3.55 41.26
N ARG A 634 -9.93 -2.80 40.35
CA ARG A 634 -10.83 -1.69 40.73
C ARG A 634 -12.04 -2.15 41.57
N GLN A 635 -12.37 -3.44 41.56
CA GLN A 635 -13.46 -4.00 42.36
C GLN A 635 -13.07 -4.40 43.80
N GLY A 636 -11.78 -4.37 44.16
CA GLY A 636 -11.28 -4.68 45.51
C GLY A 636 -10.84 -6.15 45.72
N GLU A 637 -10.68 -6.56 46.98
CA GLU A 637 -10.22 -7.93 47.32
C GLU A 637 -11.23 -8.99 46.84
N GLY A 638 -10.75 -9.97 46.06
CA GLY A 638 -11.56 -11.10 45.54
C GLY A 638 -11.76 -11.12 44.01
N GLY A 639 -11.25 -10.12 43.28
CA GLY A 639 -11.28 -10.09 41.82
C GLY A 639 -10.57 -11.27 41.16
N ARG A 640 -11.12 -11.78 40.05
CA ARG A 640 -10.48 -12.85 39.25
C ARG A 640 -9.20 -12.30 38.63
N ARG A 641 -8.12 -13.07 38.76
CA ARG A 641 -6.87 -12.81 38.05
C ARG A 641 -6.89 -13.50 36.70
N TYR A 642 -6.52 -12.77 35.65
CA TYR A 642 -6.44 -13.26 34.29
C TYR A 642 -4.98 -13.36 33.87
N ASP A 643 -4.51 -14.55 33.51
CA ASP A 643 -3.16 -14.76 33.01
C ASP A 643 -3.14 -15.69 31.79
N ALA A 644 -1.95 -15.95 31.23
CA ALA A 644 -1.82 -16.75 30.02
C ALA A 644 -2.35 -18.19 30.14
N SER A 645 -2.48 -18.73 31.37
CA SER A 645 -3.06 -20.06 31.61
C SER A 645 -4.59 -20.09 31.49
N GLU A 646 -5.25 -18.94 31.61
CA GLU A 646 -6.70 -18.77 31.44
C GLU A 646 -7.11 -18.57 29.96
N VAL A 647 -6.13 -18.54 29.05
CA VAL A 647 -6.34 -18.28 27.63
C VAL A 647 -6.33 -19.59 26.86
N GLU A 648 -7.48 -19.92 26.27
CA GLU A 648 -7.69 -21.12 25.48
C GLU A 648 -7.88 -20.79 24.00
N LEU A 649 -7.75 -21.78 23.13
CA LEU A 649 -8.09 -21.64 21.73
C LEU A 649 -9.61 -21.66 21.55
N TRP A 650 -10.19 -20.67 20.87
CA TRP A 650 -11.63 -20.65 20.60
C TRP A 650 -12.02 -21.69 19.55
N GLY A 651 -11.36 -21.65 18.40
CA GLY A 651 -11.67 -22.53 17.28
C GLY A 651 -10.55 -22.69 16.27
N ASN A 652 -10.86 -23.33 15.14
CA ASN A 652 -9.91 -23.59 14.05
C ASN A 652 -9.92 -22.52 12.95
N VAL A 653 -10.69 -21.45 13.13
CA VAL A 653 -10.74 -20.31 12.21
C VAL A 653 -9.59 -19.37 12.50
N THR A 654 -8.96 -18.88 11.44
CA THR A 654 -7.99 -17.78 11.47
C THR A 654 -8.59 -16.54 10.82
N THR A 655 -7.98 -15.37 11.01
CA THR A 655 -8.37 -14.13 10.33
C THR A 655 -8.43 -14.30 8.80
N GLN A 656 -7.49 -15.04 8.20
CA GLN A 656 -7.49 -15.36 6.77
C GLN A 656 -8.76 -16.06 6.29
N LEU A 657 -9.43 -16.81 7.16
CA LEU A 657 -10.59 -17.62 6.80
C LEU A 657 -11.93 -16.89 6.99
N LEU A 658 -11.93 -15.64 7.49
CA LEU A 658 -13.16 -14.90 7.80
C LEU A 658 -14.08 -14.73 6.59
N TYR A 659 -13.60 -14.05 5.55
CA TYR A 659 -14.39 -13.79 4.33
C TYR A 659 -14.66 -15.01 3.45
N PRO A 660 -13.71 -15.93 3.18
CA PRO A 660 -14.03 -17.10 2.36
C PRO A 660 -15.11 -17.99 3.00
N LEU A 661 -15.11 -18.15 4.34
CA LEU A 661 -16.17 -18.89 5.04
C LEU A 661 -17.49 -18.11 5.06
N TYR A 662 -17.44 -16.79 5.24
CA TYR A 662 -18.64 -15.96 5.17
C TYR A 662 -19.28 -15.96 3.77
N ALA A 663 -18.47 -15.87 2.72
CA ALA A 663 -18.91 -15.93 1.33
C ALA A 663 -19.64 -17.24 1.01
N ARG A 664 -19.08 -18.37 1.49
CA ARG A 664 -19.72 -19.69 1.37
C ARG A 664 -21.06 -19.77 2.10
N ALA A 665 -21.18 -19.07 3.23
CA ALA A 665 -22.39 -19.07 4.03
C ALA A 665 -23.47 -18.11 3.52
N ARG A 666 -23.09 -16.93 2.99
CA ARG A 666 -24.02 -15.80 2.78
C ARG A 666 -24.01 -15.18 1.38
N TRP A 667 -23.03 -15.47 0.55
CA TRP A 667 -22.89 -14.89 -0.80
C TRP A 667 -23.02 -15.92 -1.93
N GLN A 668 -23.75 -17.00 -1.67
CA GLN A 668 -24.09 -17.97 -2.71
C GLN A 668 -25.14 -17.41 -3.67
N ARG A 669 -24.96 -17.64 -4.96
CA ARG A 669 -25.90 -17.28 -6.02
C ARG A 669 -26.37 -18.54 -6.73
N SER A 670 -27.61 -18.54 -7.22
CA SER A 670 -28.14 -19.64 -8.03
C SER A 670 -27.38 -19.82 -9.34
N ASP A 671 -26.93 -18.70 -9.92
CA ASP A 671 -26.09 -18.66 -11.12
C ASP A 671 -24.99 -17.60 -10.92
N PRO A 672 -23.83 -18.00 -10.37
CA PRO A 672 -22.74 -17.06 -10.11
C PRO A 672 -22.09 -16.53 -11.40
N GLU A 673 -22.09 -17.31 -12.49
CA GLU A 673 -21.43 -16.91 -13.74
C GLU A 673 -22.20 -15.82 -14.45
N ALA A 674 -23.53 -15.94 -14.51
CA ALA A 674 -24.38 -14.90 -15.09
C ALA A 674 -24.26 -13.58 -14.32
N GLU A 675 -24.14 -13.63 -12.99
CA GLU A 675 -24.00 -12.44 -12.15
C GLU A 675 -22.64 -11.76 -12.34
N ILE A 676 -21.55 -12.53 -12.39
CA ILE A 676 -20.20 -11.99 -12.69
C ILE A 676 -20.21 -11.32 -14.08
N ALA A 677 -20.72 -12.00 -15.10
CA ALA A 677 -20.82 -11.46 -16.45
C ALA A 677 -21.69 -10.19 -16.52
N ARG A 678 -22.72 -10.08 -15.67
CA ARG A 678 -23.55 -8.87 -15.55
C ARG A 678 -22.74 -7.70 -15.01
N LEU A 679 -22.00 -7.88 -13.92
CA LEU A 679 -21.18 -6.84 -13.31
C LEU A 679 -20.10 -6.34 -14.28
N GLU A 680 -19.50 -7.24 -15.04
CA GLU A 680 -18.48 -6.91 -16.02
C GLU A 680 -19.03 -6.09 -17.20
N ARG A 681 -20.25 -6.41 -17.68
CA ARG A 681 -20.92 -5.58 -18.70
C ARG A 681 -21.18 -4.16 -18.19
N VAL A 682 -21.62 -4.02 -16.94
CA VAL A 682 -21.87 -2.69 -16.34
C VAL A 682 -20.59 -1.86 -16.31
N ALA A 683 -19.45 -2.45 -15.92
CA ALA A 683 -18.17 -1.73 -15.94
C ALA A 683 -17.73 -1.32 -17.36
N GLN A 684 -17.94 -2.19 -18.35
CA GLN A 684 -17.63 -1.86 -19.75
C GLN A 684 -18.50 -0.72 -20.28
N GLU A 685 -19.80 -0.71 -19.95
CA GLU A 685 -20.73 0.36 -20.29
C GLU A 685 -20.35 1.70 -19.61
N ALA A 686 -19.75 1.65 -18.42
CA ALA A 686 -19.17 2.81 -17.73
C ALA A 686 -17.83 3.29 -18.34
N GLY A 687 -17.33 2.64 -19.40
CA GLY A 687 -16.14 3.06 -20.14
C GLY A 687 -14.82 2.47 -19.63
N PHE A 688 -14.88 1.54 -18.68
CA PHE A 688 -13.70 0.81 -18.21
C PHE A 688 -13.24 -0.21 -19.25
N GLN A 689 -11.93 -0.24 -19.51
CA GLN A 689 -11.32 -1.11 -20.51
C GLN A 689 -10.36 -2.07 -19.82
N ARG A 690 -10.65 -3.37 -19.89
CA ARG A 690 -9.70 -4.42 -19.48
C ARG A 690 -8.53 -4.51 -20.46
N TRP A 691 -7.43 -5.10 -19.99
CA TRP A 691 -6.29 -5.35 -20.86
C TRP A 691 -6.64 -6.38 -21.96
N PRO A 692 -6.19 -6.17 -23.22
CA PRO A 692 -6.47 -7.13 -24.29
C PRO A 692 -5.90 -8.52 -24.02
N GLY A 693 -6.74 -9.55 -24.16
CA GLY A 693 -6.32 -10.95 -24.02
C GLY A 693 -6.27 -11.47 -22.58
N GLU A 694 -6.86 -10.74 -21.62
CA GLU A 694 -7.31 -11.36 -20.36
C GLU A 694 -8.32 -12.49 -20.68
N PRO A 695 -8.17 -13.68 -20.06
CA PRO A 695 -9.01 -14.82 -20.36
C PRO A 695 -10.41 -14.58 -19.80
N PHE A 696 -11.39 -14.41 -20.66
CA PHE A 696 -12.78 -14.72 -20.29
C PHE A 696 -13.11 -16.20 -20.46
N GLU A 697 -12.30 -16.95 -21.20
CA GLU A 697 -12.49 -18.39 -21.32
C GLU A 697 -11.89 -19.05 -20.07
N ARG A 698 -12.70 -19.11 -19.01
CA ARG A 698 -12.69 -20.34 -18.20
C ARG A 698 -12.82 -21.46 -19.22
N ALA A 699 -11.74 -22.24 -19.37
CA ALA A 699 -11.74 -23.38 -20.27
C ALA A 699 -13.04 -24.13 -20.00
N GLU A 700 -13.89 -24.29 -21.03
CA GLU A 700 -15.05 -25.14 -20.88
C GLU A 700 -14.57 -26.46 -20.24
N PRO A 701 -15.25 -26.97 -19.21
CA PRO A 701 -14.88 -28.26 -18.68
C PRO A 701 -14.88 -29.24 -19.85
N ASP A 702 -13.72 -29.82 -20.15
CA ASP A 702 -13.55 -30.76 -21.23
C ASP A 702 -14.65 -31.80 -21.10
N ALA A 703 -15.60 -31.82 -22.06
CA ALA A 703 -16.75 -32.71 -22.00
C ALA A 703 -16.35 -34.21 -22.00
N GLU A 704 -15.07 -34.52 -22.23
CA GLU A 704 -14.47 -35.83 -22.08
C GLU A 704 -14.08 -36.19 -20.64
N SER A 705 -13.79 -35.23 -19.74
CA SER A 705 -13.40 -35.56 -18.35
C SER A 705 -14.58 -36.02 -17.49
N LEU A 706 -15.81 -35.68 -17.88
CA LEU A 706 -17.04 -36.10 -17.21
C LEU A 706 -17.57 -37.48 -17.66
N LYS A 707 -16.92 -38.14 -18.65
CA LYS A 707 -17.32 -39.47 -19.13
C LYS A 707 -16.54 -40.64 -18.52
N ASN A 708 -15.49 -40.38 -17.74
CA ASN A 708 -14.66 -41.44 -17.14
C ASN A 708 -14.78 -41.56 -15.61
N GLN A 709 -15.83 -40.97 -15.02
CA GLN A 709 -16.22 -41.26 -13.63
C GLN A 709 -17.72 -41.56 -13.58
N SER A 710 -18.09 -42.76 -14.04
CA SER A 710 -19.37 -43.42 -13.74
C SER A 710 -19.11 -44.85 -13.31
#